data_AF-A0AAD5VGD2-F1
#
_entry.id   AF-A0AAD5VGD2-F1
#
_cell.length_a   1.000
_cell.length_b   1.000
_cell.length_c   1.000
_cell.angle_alpha   90.00
_cell.angle_beta   90.00
_cell.angle_gamma   90.00
#
_symmetry.space_group_name_H-M   'P 1'
#
loop_
_entity.id
_entity.type
_entity.pdbx_description
1 polymer ?
#
loop_
_entity_poly.entity_id
_entity_poly.type
_entity_poly.pdbx_seq_one_letter_code
_entity_poly.pdbx_strand_id
1 'polypeptide(L)'
;MENLQLSRDAILTILNEISINIPRHTKLKTDRLRHRLGRCLDAAQRYGSLFGEENAVVDPSKFPLWTREQGAVRQGLDRKIWGGMDPGISPGAFSAMCSSINVLGDQWDKGIREVVFTDQEATTIAIKIRKVHSVGENRPLLVVGFAVIAKTRKLGLKRSLKTFYAAAQHPEAPMFHSSSEEQALFLHVLGQNKLHLSPECSKQFSDGQYTASFILPTSWLPMEELGRLGRTSGYDDLGDKPIIDDMRDTNTPPPNEYGEKHYLVKFQAALGSTSHIMAYDKRRSFTLFIRQDKNPNTFNEALRALSDWPKVYRWAQRVGDWEWRICFDQEPGLRVGFRDPWLALLSLSIFIVFCVEPTFPCSKHVIPAFPPLTMEPPKLTRDDILKILTELHITIPKETLLKTDRLRHRLERCLDAAQRYSTILGDESRTVDPSEYPLWDGEGELDLEKGMRRCVIGGHGGLINPEEIPQEETFDNVCWMLINMARAAREGTREFIFSDQKEYGIILEILSIHEIAETRPLISLVYAPILKIKSDPDYHFAIRRFFRARIATVRTFNASKVEQALFLQLLKQNTNHLSPKFKPPSRVDKRYTPSFVLPTTWLNMTDQGASVRRLAAPSVVVRHRAIVVVVIQFNTAVKIANGDIGKRTKLNVKSNLSSGKIWHTIRLMATSDDYMNKYNTWFSNRFDDLSCEVVTKTKEERAIPPPNSYDDNYHIIKIRAPYNNPMNPRVLIYDRQKSFQLFFRTEMNPTAYQDMLDQMGSWPKIYRWAKRVGDWEWKICLDIAPQPTPLW
;
A
#
# COMPACT_ATOMS: atom_id res chain seq x y z
N MET A 1 0.88 -43.24 3.09
CA MET A 1 1.41 -41.88 2.83
C MET A 1 2.44 -41.85 1.70
N GLU A 2 3.13 -42.96 1.38
CA GLU A 2 4.18 -43.00 0.36
C GLU A 2 3.75 -42.53 -1.05
N ASN A 3 2.47 -42.67 -1.40
CA ASN A 3 1.96 -42.29 -2.73
C ASN A 3 1.70 -40.78 -2.93
N LEU A 4 1.83 -39.94 -1.89
CA LEU A 4 1.64 -38.48 -1.97
C LEU A 4 2.94 -37.72 -1.70
N GLN A 5 4.04 -38.22 -2.27
CA GLN A 5 5.29 -37.48 -2.22
C GLN A 5 5.29 -36.37 -3.27
N LEU A 6 5.62 -35.15 -2.85
CA LEU A 6 5.89 -34.05 -3.78
C LEU A 6 7.00 -34.46 -4.75
N SER A 7 6.74 -34.22 -6.04
CA SER A 7 7.77 -34.37 -7.08
C SER A 7 8.89 -33.37 -6.85
N ARG A 8 10.07 -33.65 -7.41
CA ARG A 8 11.21 -32.73 -7.35
C ARG A 8 10.84 -31.33 -7.86
N ASP A 9 10.15 -31.25 -8.99
CA ASP A 9 9.77 -29.99 -9.62
C ASP A 9 8.70 -29.24 -8.81
N ALA A 10 7.77 -29.97 -8.18
CA ALA A 10 6.83 -29.38 -7.25
C ALA A 10 7.54 -28.76 -6.04
N ILE A 11 8.53 -29.44 -5.45
CA ILE A 11 9.32 -28.89 -4.34
C ILE A 11 10.06 -27.62 -4.75
N LEU A 12 10.71 -27.60 -5.93
CA LEU A 12 11.42 -26.42 -6.42
C LEU A 12 10.46 -25.26 -6.69
N THR A 13 9.27 -25.54 -7.21
CA THR A 13 8.23 -24.54 -7.46
C THR A 13 7.72 -23.96 -6.15
N ILE A 14 7.40 -24.80 -5.16
CA ILE A 14 6.95 -24.38 -3.82
C ILE A 14 8.05 -23.57 -3.12
N LEU A 15 9.30 -24.01 -3.13
CA LEU A 15 10.41 -23.24 -2.55
C LEU A 15 10.51 -21.85 -3.17
N ASN A 16 10.34 -21.74 -4.49
CA ASN A 16 10.33 -20.46 -5.17
C ASN A 16 9.10 -19.60 -4.79
N GLU A 17 7.91 -20.19 -4.60
CA GLU A 17 6.71 -19.50 -4.09
C GLU A 17 6.91 -18.92 -2.67
N ILE A 18 7.69 -19.60 -1.82
CA ILE A 18 8.08 -19.13 -0.47
C ILE A 18 9.36 -18.27 -0.54
N SER A 19 9.70 -17.71 -1.70
CA SER A 19 10.84 -16.80 -1.92
C SER A 19 12.24 -17.42 -1.71
N ILE A 20 12.37 -18.76 -1.74
CA ILE A 20 13.64 -19.48 -1.76
C ILE A 20 13.95 -19.90 -3.20
N ASN A 21 14.69 -19.06 -3.92
CA ASN A 21 15.04 -19.33 -5.33
C ASN A 21 16.18 -20.35 -5.42
N ILE A 22 15.84 -21.56 -5.86
CA ILE A 22 16.81 -22.61 -6.21
C ILE A 22 16.71 -22.87 -7.71
N PRO A 23 17.82 -22.80 -8.48
CA PRO A 23 17.79 -23.08 -9.91
C PRO A 23 17.21 -24.46 -10.21
N ARG A 24 16.34 -24.55 -11.22
CA ARG A 24 15.69 -25.83 -11.62
C ARG A 24 16.70 -26.95 -11.93
N HIS A 25 17.88 -26.58 -12.45
CA HIS A 25 18.98 -27.49 -12.77
C HIS A 25 19.92 -27.79 -11.59
N THR A 26 19.49 -27.53 -10.35
CA THR A 26 20.31 -27.81 -9.15
C THR A 26 20.70 -29.29 -9.07
N LYS A 27 21.91 -29.56 -8.57
CA LYS A 27 22.41 -30.93 -8.30
C LYS A 27 21.96 -31.48 -6.94
N LEU A 28 21.24 -30.70 -6.13
CA LEU A 28 20.73 -31.15 -4.83
C LEU A 28 19.83 -32.38 -5.01
N LYS A 29 20.04 -33.45 -4.26
CA LYS A 29 19.16 -34.63 -4.27
C LYS A 29 17.75 -34.27 -3.76
N THR A 30 16.72 -35.00 -4.19
CA THR A 30 15.33 -34.73 -3.82
C THR A 30 15.11 -34.73 -2.30
N ASP A 31 15.77 -35.63 -1.55
CA ASP A 31 15.63 -35.66 -0.09
C ASP A 31 16.22 -34.41 0.59
N ARG A 32 17.30 -33.85 0.04
CA ARG A 32 17.86 -32.57 0.50
C ARG A 32 16.90 -31.41 0.22
N LEU A 33 16.24 -31.42 -0.94
CA LEU A 33 15.21 -30.43 -1.26
C LEU A 33 13.99 -30.56 -0.32
N ARG A 34 13.56 -31.79 0.00
CA ARG A 34 12.48 -32.04 0.99
C ARG A 34 12.85 -31.55 2.37
N HIS A 35 14.05 -31.89 2.85
CA HIS A 35 14.53 -31.40 4.14
C HIS A 35 14.56 -29.86 4.19
N ARG A 36 15.04 -29.22 3.11
CA ARG A 36 15.02 -27.76 2.99
C ARG A 36 13.61 -27.18 2.98
N LEU A 37 12.67 -27.82 2.27
CA LEU A 37 11.25 -27.44 2.28
C LEU A 37 10.67 -27.53 3.69
N GLY A 38 10.95 -28.61 4.42
CA GLY A 38 10.51 -28.75 5.82
C GLY A 38 10.97 -27.59 6.69
N ARG A 39 12.27 -27.24 6.65
CA ARG A 39 12.78 -26.08 7.40
C ARG A 39 12.13 -24.76 7.00
N CYS A 40 11.81 -24.58 5.71
CA CYS A 40 11.09 -23.41 5.23
C CYS A 40 9.65 -23.37 5.74
N LEU A 41 8.98 -24.53 5.87
CA LEU A 41 7.61 -24.61 6.38
C LEU A 41 7.55 -24.34 7.89
N ASP A 42 8.52 -24.83 8.68
CA ASP A 42 8.64 -24.48 10.10
C ASP A 42 8.83 -22.97 10.29
N ALA A 43 9.74 -22.38 9.52
CA ALA A 43 9.98 -20.95 9.54
C ALA A 43 8.75 -20.15 9.06
N ALA A 44 8.01 -20.65 8.06
CA ALA A 44 6.76 -20.06 7.58
C ALA A 44 5.65 -20.07 8.65
N GLN A 45 5.64 -21.08 9.53
CA GLN A 45 4.80 -21.16 10.73
C GLN A 45 5.38 -20.39 11.94
N ARG A 46 6.60 -19.87 11.79
CA ARG A 46 7.46 -19.32 12.84
C ARG A 46 7.63 -20.25 14.05
N TYR A 47 7.75 -21.54 13.79
CA TYR A 47 7.82 -22.59 14.80
C TYR A 47 8.90 -22.30 15.86
N GLY A 48 10.15 -22.11 15.44
CA GLY A 48 11.26 -21.79 16.34
C GLY A 48 11.03 -20.53 17.17
N SER A 49 10.48 -19.47 16.58
CA SER A 49 10.17 -18.25 17.36
C SER A 49 9.10 -18.43 18.44
N LEU A 50 8.17 -19.38 18.26
CA LEU A 50 7.07 -19.62 19.19
C LEU A 50 7.46 -20.57 20.31
N PHE A 51 8.29 -21.58 20.01
CA PHE A 51 8.58 -22.68 20.93
C PHE A 51 10.08 -22.79 21.30
N GLY A 52 10.92 -21.90 20.79
CA GLY A 52 12.36 -21.87 21.00
C GLY A 52 13.11 -22.77 20.02
N GLU A 53 13.49 -23.96 20.46
CA GLU A 53 14.33 -24.88 19.69
C GLU A 53 13.62 -25.43 18.44
N GLU A 54 14.37 -25.64 17.35
CA GLU A 54 13.82 -26.19 16.07
C GLU A 54 13.14 -27.56 16.26
N ASN A 55 13.48 -28.29 17.34
CA ASN A 55 12.90 -29.61 17.67
C ASN A 55 12.11 -29.62 18.98
N ALA A 56 11.67 -28.46 19.46
CA ALA A 56 10.84 -28.39 20.67
C ALA A 56 9.62 -29.32 20.53
N VAL A 57 9.20 -29.94 21.63
CA VAL A 57 7.96 -30.73 21.68
C VAL A 57 6.83 -29.83 22.16
N VAL A 58 5.78 -29.70 21.35
CA VAL A 58 4.58 -28.90 21.65
C VAL A 58 3.57 -29.74 22.40
N ASP A 59 3.16 -29.23 23.55
CA ASP A 59 1.98 -29.70 24.26
C ASP A 59 0.89 -28.61 24.20
N PRO A 60 -0.07 -28.72 23.26
CA PRO A 60 -1.14 -27.74 23.09
C PRO A 60 -1.93 -27.45 24.37
N SER A 61 -2.02 -28.41 25.31
CA SER A 61 -2.78 -28.25 26.55
C SER A 61 -2.22 -27.19 27.49
N LYS A 62 -0.94 -26.81 27.31
CA LYS A 62 -0.27 -25.75 28.07
C LYS A 62 -0.63 -24.33 27.62
N PHE A 63 -1.31 -24.19 26.47
CA PHE A 63 -1.72 -22.89 25.95
C PHE A 63 -3.20 -22.62 26.24
N PRO A 64 -3.60 -21.36 26.47
CA PRO A 64 -4.99 -21.00 26.68
C PRO A 64 -5.85 -21.39 25.47
N LEU A 65 -7.09 -21.79 25.72
CA LEU A 65 -8.07 -22.03 24.65
C LEU A 65 -8.39 -20.72 23.94
N TRP A 66 -8.64 -20.80 22.62
CA TRP A 66 -9.09 -19.67 21.84
C TRP A 66 -10.52 -19.27 22.23
N THR A 67 -10.72 -18.04 22.71
CA THR A 67 -12.01 -17.54 23.17
C THR A 67 -12.65 -16.59 22.15
N ARG A 68 -13.97 -16.36 22.27
CA ARG A 68 -14.69 -15.40 21.41
C ARG A 68 -14.17 -13.97 21.54
N GLU A 69 -13.59 -13.60 22.69
CA GLU A 69 -13.00 -12.28 22.93
C GLU A 69 -11.79 -12.00 22.04
N GLN A 70 -11.09 -13.05 21.61
CA GLN A 70 -9.95 -12.95 20.68
C GLN A 70 -10.39 -12.83 19.22
N GLY A 71 -11.71 -12.85 18.96
CA GLY A 71 -12.31 -12.78 17.64
C GLY A 71 -12.46 -14.14 16.96
N ALA A 72 -12.92 -14.11 15.71
CA ALA A 72 -13.06 -15.28 14.85
C ALA A 72 -11.68 -15.90 14.57
N VAL A 73 -11.57 -17.23 14.66
CA VAL A 73 -10.31 -17.96 14.39
C VAL A 73 -9.81 -17.67 12.98
N ARG A 74 -10.74 -17.56 12.01
CA ARG A 74 -10.43 -17.15 10.64
C ARG A 74 -9.69 -15.81 10.59
N GLN A 75 -10.11 -14.81 11.37
CA GLN A 75 -9.43 -13.51 11.37
C GLN A 75 -8.02 -13.60 11.95
N GLY A 76 -7.82 -14.44 12.98
CA GLY A 76 -6.49 -14.72 13.53
C GLY A 76 -5.56 -15.39 12.52
N LEU A 77 -6.08 -16.33 11.73
CA LEU A 77 -5.35 -16.96 10.63
C LEU A 77 -5.08 -15.97 9.50
N ASP A 78 -6.10 -15.26 9.00
CA ASP A 78 -6.01 -14.32 7.88
C ASP A 78 -4.95 -13.23 8.15
N ARG A 79 -4.97 -12.62 9.35
CA ARG A 79 -3.98 -11.59 9.74
C ARG A 79 -2.55 -12.12 9.67
N LYS A 80 -2.32 -13.36 10.09
CA LYS A 80 -0.97 -13.93 10.15
C LYS A 80 -0.52 -14.55 8.82
N ILE A 81 -1.45 -15.09 8.03
CA ILE A 81 -1.16 -15.67 6.70
C ILE A 81 -0.91 -14.57 5.66
N TRP A 82 -1.79 -13.59 5.59
CA TRP A 82 -1.77 -12.58 4.52
C TRP A 82 -1.04 -11.29 4.90
N GLY A 83 -0.78 -11.04 6.18
CA GLY A 83 -0.08 -9.84 6.66
C GLY A 83 1.37 -9.70 6.17
N GLY A 84 1.92 -10.72 5.50
CA GLY A 84 3.25 -10.68 4.87
C GLY A 84 3.24 -10.87 3.36
N MET A 85 2.08 -10.89 2.69
CA MET A 85 2.00 -11.20 1.26
C MET A 85 2.33 -9.98 0.39
N ASP A 86 3.19 -10.17 -0.61
CA ASP A 86 3.28 -9.29 -1.77
C ASP A 86 2.14 -9.66 -2.75
N PRO A 87 1.22 -8.74 -3.10
CA PRO A 87 0.10 -9.00 -4.01
C PRO A 87 0.53 -9.41 -5.44
N GLY A 88 1.82 -9.42 -5.76
CA GLY A 88 2.37 -9.86 -7.05
C GLY A 88 2.64 -11.36 -7.21
N ILE A 89 2.46 -12.20 -6.19
CA ILE A 89 2.82 -13.63 -6.27
C ILE A 89 1.73 -14.43 -7.02
N SER A 90 2.15 -15.19 -8.03
CA SER A 90 1.28 -16.09 -8.80
C SER A 90 0.58 -17.10 -7.88
N PRO A 91 -0.71 -17.41 -8.10
CA PRO A 91 -1.36 -18.52 -7.39
C PRO A 91 -0.59 -19.82 -7.67
N GLY A 92 -0.31 -20.55 -6.59
CA GLY A 92 0.50 -21.78 -6.60
C GLY A 92 0.13 -22.67 -5.41
N ALA A 93 0.78 -23.83 -5.29
CA ALA A 93 0.41 -24.85 -4.30
C ALA A 93 0.54 -24.35 -2.85
N PHE A 94 1.51 -23.49 -2.56
CA PHE A 94 1.69 -22.90 -1.23
C PHE A 94 0.56 -21.92 -0.89
N SER A 95 0.23 -21.00 -1.81
CA SER A 95 -0.86 -20.03 -1.62
C SER A 95 -2.23 -20.72 -1.50
N ALA A 96 -2.45 -21.79 -2.27
CA ALA A 96 -3.64 -22.62 -2.17
C ALA A 96 -3.72 -23.31 -0.79
N MET A 97 -2.62 -23.91 -0.31
CA MET A 97 -2.58 -24.52 1.03
C MET A 97 -2.87 -23.49 2.14
N CYS A 98 -2.29 -22.29 2.06
CA CYS A 98 -2.59 -21.19 2.99
C CYS A 98 -4.09 -20.85 3.02
N SER A 99 -4.73 -20.85 1.84
CA SER A 99 -6.17 -20.64 1.72
C SER A 99 -6.96 -21.78 2.36
N SER A 100 -6.54 -23.03 2.15
CA SER A 100 -7.11 -24.22 2.80
C SER A 100 -6.99 -24.18 4.33
N ILE A 101 -5.90 -23.65 4.87
CA ILE A 101 -5.76 -23.40 6.32
C ILE A 101 -6.77 -22.36 6.80
N ASN A 102 -6.99 -21.26 6.06
CA ASN A 102 -8.02 -20.27 6.41
C ASN A 102 -9.44 -20.84 6.36
N VAL A 103 -9.72 -21.73 5.40
CA VAL A 103 -11.00 -22.45 5.32
C VAL A 103 -11.27 -23.25 6.60
N LEU A 104 -10.25 -23.88 7.20
CA LEU A 104 -10.42 -24.58 8.48
C LEU A 104 -10.86 -23.62 9.61
N GLY A 105 -10.29 -22.41 9.67
CA GLY A 105 -10.72 -21.37 10.61
C GLY A 105 -12.17 -20.94 10.39
N ASP A 106 -12.55 -20.71 9.13
CA ASP A 106 -13.92 -20.35 8.74
C ASP A 106 -14.92 -21.43 9.15
N GLN A 107 -14.59 -22.71 8.93
CA GLN A 107 -15.43 -23.84 9.34
C GLN A 107 -15.51 -23.95 10.86
N TRP A 108 -14.39 -23.75 11.57
CA TRP A 108 -14.38 -23.73 13.02
C TRP A 108 -15.33 -22.67 13.60
N ASP A 109 -15.28 -21.46 13.05
CA ASP A 109 -16.14 -20.34 13.48
C ASP A 109 -17.63 -20.62 13.22
N LYS A 110 -17.95 -21.41 12.18
CA LYS A 110 -19.31 -21.91 11.87
C LYS A 110 -19.77 -23.08 12.75
N GLY A 111 -18.96 -23.52 13.70
CA GLY A 111 -19.27 -24.68 14.54
C GLY A 111 -18.99 -26.03 13.85
N ILE A 112 -18.45 -26.03 12.64
CA ILE A 112 -18.07 -27.24 11.91
C ILE A 112 -16.69 -27.68 12.41
N ARG A 113 -16.56 -28.98 12.69
CA ARG A 113 -15.34 -29.57 13.28
C ARG A 113 -14.63 -30.52 12.36
N GLU A 114 -15.21 -30.82 11.21
CA GLU A 114 -14.68 -31.80 10.26
C GLU A 114 -14.77 -31.22 8.86
N VAL A 115 -13.69 -31.34 8.09
CA VAL A 115 -13.54 -30.75 6.77
C VAL A 115 -12.84 -31.76 5.86
N VAL A 116 -13.27 -31.84 4.60
CA VAL A 116 -12.71 -32.77 3.62
C VAL A 116 -12.13 -32.02 2.44
N PHE A 117 -10.91 -32.36 2.04
CA PHE A 117 -10.22 -31.84 0.87
C PHE A 117 -10.05 -32.95 -0.17
N THR A 118 -10.45 -32.71 -1.43
CA THR A 118 -10.45 -33.74 -2.49
C THR A 118 -9.88 -33.22 -3.82
N ASP A 119 -9.10 -34.04 -4.51
CA ASP A 119 -8.37 -33.68 -5.75
C ASP A 119 -9.09 -34.11 -7.03
N GLN A 120 -10.37 -34.46 -6.96
CA GLN A 120 -11.18 -35.08 -8.03
C GLN A 120 -10.65 -36.42 -8.56
N GLU A 121 -9.35 -36.72 -8.50
CA GLU A 121 -8.74 -37.83 -9.23
C GLU A 121 -8.23 -38.98 -8.34
N ALA A 122 -7.63 -38.75 -7.17
CA ALA A 122 -6.88 -39.79 -6.45
C ALA A 122 -7.05 -39.82 -4.92
N THR A 123 -7.00 -38.68 -4.24
CA THR A 123 -6.82 -38.61 -2.79
C THR A 123 -7.83 -37.71 -2.12
N THR A 124 -8.19 -38.07 -0.90
CA THR A 124 -9.02 -37.22 -0.03
C THR A 124 -8.40 -37.13 1.35
N ILE A 125 -8.26 -35.92 1.87
CA ILE A 125 -7.78 -35.63 3.22
C ILE A 125 -8.99 -35.21 4.06
N ALA A 126 -9.29 -35.97 5.10
CA ALA A 126 -10.24 -35.56 6.11
C ALA A 126 -9.49 -34.95 7.30
N ILE A 127 -9.91 -33.77 7.73
CA ILE A 127 -9.32 -33.04 8.85
C ILE A 127 -10.41 -32.77 9.89
N LYS A 128 -10.19 -33.22 11.12
CA LYS A 128 -11.06 -33.01 12.27
C LYS A 128 -10.39 -32.07 13.27
N ILE A 129 -10.91 -30.86 13.39
CA ILE A 129 -10.44 -29.84 14.33
C ILE A 129 -10.98 -30.18 15.72
N ARG A 130 -10.08 -30.53 16.65
CA ARG A 130 -10.42 -30.94 18.01
C ARG A 130 -10.50 -29.75 18.95
N LYS A 131 -9.49 -28.89 18.92
CA LYS A 131 -9.37 -27.69 19.77
C LYS A 131 -8.64 -26.59 19.03
N VAL A 132 -8.86 -25.35 19.45
CA VAL A 132 -8.06 -24.20 19.02
C VAL A 132 -7.51 -23.55 20.28
N HIS A 133 -6.19 -23.37 20.29
CA HIS A 133 -5.46 -22.71 21.37
C HIS A 133 -4.91 -21.37 20.87
N SER A 134 -4.63 -20.46 21.80
CA SER A 134 -3.95 -19.20 21.52
C SER A 134 -2.50 -19.30 21.95
N VAL A 135 -1.57 -19.11 21.01
CA VAL A 135 -0.12 -19.12 21.25
C VAL A 135 0.45 -17.73 20.95
N GLY A 136 1.33 -17.22 21.81
CA GLY A 136 1.96 -15.91 21.63
C GLY A 136 0.96 -14.75 21.48
N GLU A 137 1.22 -13.86 20.53
CA GLU A 137 0.40 -12.67 20.20
C GLU A 137 -0.92 -13.02 19.48
N ASN A 138 -1.82 -13.76 20.16
CA ASN A 138 -3.11 -14.19 19.61
C ASN A 138 -2.97 -14.97 18.29
N ARG A 139 -2.07 -15.95 18.24
CA ARG A 139 -1.90 -16.84 17.09
C ARG A 139 -2.72 -18.12 17.30
N PRO A 140 -3.68 -18.45 16.42
CA PRO A 140 -4.47 -19.66 16.59
C PRO A 140 -3.63 -20.91 16.25
N LEU A 141 -3.56 -21.84 17.20
CA LEU A 141 -3.01 -23.19 17.01
C LEU A 141 -4.18 -24.17 16.96
N LEU A 142 -4.42 -24.77 15.80
CA LEU A 142 -5.50 -25.72 15.58
C LEU A 142 -4.97 -27.12 15.87
N VAL A 143 -5.46 -27.77 16.92
CA VAL A 143 -5.18 -29.19 17.20
C VAL A 143 -6.11 -30.01 16.33
N VAL A 144 -5.55 -30.84 15.44
CA VAL A 144 -6.31 -31.57 14.43
C VAL A 144 -5.99 -33.06 14.45
N GLY A 145 -6.99 -33.88 14.13
CA GLY A 145 -6.75 -35.23 13.62
C GLY A 145 -6.88 -35.20 12.11
N PHE A 146 -6.00 -35.88 11.36
CA PHE A 146 -6.14 -36.03 9.92
C PHE A 146 -6.11 -37.49 9.47
N ALA A 147 -6.86 -37.81 8.42
CA ALA A 147 -6.90 -39.13 7.79
C ALA A 147 -6.75 -38.99 6.27
N VAL A 148 -5.97 -39.88 5.66
CA VAL A 148 -5.79 -39.93 4.21
C VAL A 148 -6.57 -41.11 3.65
N ILE A 149 -7.58 -40.80 2.85
CA ILE A 149 -8.45 -41.79 2.23
C ILE A 149 -7.98 -41.97 0.78
N ALA A 150 -7.22 -43.04 0.53
CA ALA A 150 -6.85 -43.41 -0.83
C ALA A 150 -8.07 -43.92 -1.60
N LYS A 151 -8.27 -43.47 -2.84
CA LYS A 151 -9.33 -44.02 -3.70
C LYS A 151 -9.03 -45.48 -4.08
N THR A 152 -9.68 -46.42 -3.39
CA THR A 152 -9.72 -47.82 -3.82
C THR A 152 -10.87 -48.01 -4.83
N ARG A 153 -10.55 -47.85 -6.14
CA ARG A 153 -11.45 -48.03 -7.31
C ARG A 153 -12.73 -47.14 -7.32
N LYS A 154 -13.24 -46.83 -8.52
CA LYS A 154 -14.30 -45.82 -8.78
C LYS A 154 -15.64 -45.98 -8.01
N LEU A 155 -15.95 -47.15 -7.43
CA LEU A 155 -17.14 -47.36 -6.60
C LEU A 155 -16.93 -47.13 -5.08
N GLY A 156 -15.68 -46.93 -4.64
CA GLY A 156 -15.32 -46.90 -3.22
C GLY A 156 -15.50 -45.55 -2.54
N LEU A 157 -15.32 -44.40 -3.21
CA LEU A 157 -15.22 -43.13 -2.50
C LEU A 157 -16.51 -42.71 -1.79
N LYS A 158 -17.67 -42.77 -2.47
CA LYS A 158 -18.96 -42.44 -1.82
C LYS A 158 -19.28 -43.39 -0.68
N ARG A 159 -18.90 -44.67 -0.78
CA ARG A 159 -19.14 -45.66 0.28
C ARG A 159 -18.17 -45.48 1.44
N SER A 160 -16.89 -45.27 1.17
CA SER A 160 -15.87 -44.96 2.18
C SER A 160 -16.17 -43.64 2.88
N LEU A 161 -16.54 -42.59 2.14
CA LEU A 161 -17.00 -41.32 2.71
C LEU A 161 -18.31 -41.51 3.47
N LYS A 162 -19.27 -42.28 2.98
CA LYS A 162 -20.52 -42.55 3.72
C LYS A 162 -20.26 -43.35 4.99
N THR A 163 -19.33 -44.31 5.00
CA THR A 163 -18.90 -45.01 6.21
C THR A 163 -18.17 -44.07 7.17
N PHE A 164 -17.35 -43.17 6.63
CA PHE A 164 -16.62 -42.16 7.39
C PHE A 164 -17.56 -41.11 8.01
N TYR A 165 -18.51 -40.59 7.23
CA TYR A 165 -19.58 -39.68 7.65
C TYR A 165 -20.67 -40.36 8.47
N ALA A 166 -20.86 -41.67 8.38
CA ALA A 166 -21.75 -42.38 9.30
C ALA A 166 -21.11 -42.52 10.70
N ALA A 167 -19.77 -42.50 10.78
CA ALA A 167 -19.03 -42.51 12.03
C ALA A 167 -18.88 -41.09 12.63
N ALA A 168 -18.73 -40.07 11.79
CA ALA A 168 -18.79 -38.67 12.20
C ALA A 168 -20.26 -38.28 12.41
N GLN A 169 -20.69 -37.91 13.61
CA GLN A 169 -22.10 -37.60 13.95
C GLN A 169 -22.70 -36.37 13.21
N HIS A 170 -22.10 -35.92 12.11
CA HIS A 170 -22.53 -34.79 11.28
C HIS A 170 -22.77 -35.25 9.83
N PRO A 171 -24.00 -35.17 9.32
CA PRO A 171 -24.34 -35.79 8.04
C PRO A 171 -23.68 -35.17 6.79
N GLU A 172 -23.05 -33.99 6.87
CA GLU A 172 -22.42 -33.33 5.70
C GLU A 172 -21.20 -32.49 6.10
N ALA A 173 -20.02 -33.12 6.28
CA ALA A 173 -18.81 -32.32 6.41
C ALA A 173 -18.52 -31.62 5.06
N PRO A 174 -18.26 -30.30 5.06
CA PRO A 174 -18.02 -29.56 3.83
C PRO A 174 -16.80 -30.12 3.10
N MET A 175 -16.97 -30.31 1.79
CA MET A 175 -15.95 -30.82 0.89
C MET A 175 -15.41 -29.70 0.02
N PHE A 176 -14.10 -29.49 0.09
CA PHE A 176 -13.38 -28.49 -0.68
C PHE A 176 -12.52 -29.18 -1.73
N HIS A 177 -12.45 -28.58 -2.91
CA HIS A 177 -11.56 -29.04 -3.96
C HIS A 177 -10.16 -28.47 -3.72
N SER A 178 -9.13 -29.31 -3.80
CA SER A 178 -7.72 -28.92 -3.68
C SER A 178 -6.87 -29.72 -4.66
N SER A 179 -5.82 -29.12 -5.21
CA SER A 179 -4.96 -29.83 -6.18
C SER A 179 -4.15 -30.95 -5.52
N SER A 180 -3.63 -31.88 -6.31
CA SER A 180 -2.74 -32.94 -5.81
C SER A 180 -1.49 -32.40 -5.13
N GLU A 181 -0.89 -31.35 -5.67
CA GLU A 181 0.30 -30.67 -5.13
C GLU A 181 -0.02 -29.94 -3.84
N GLU A 182 -1.16 -29.25 -3.78
CA GLU A 182 -1.66 -28.60 -2.58
C GLU A 182 -1.88 -29.62 -1.46
N GLN A 183 -2.55 -30.73 -1.76
CA GLN A 183 -2.78 -31.81 -0.78
C GLN A 183 -1.48 -32.45 -0.30
N ALA A 184 -0.55 -32.73 -1.21
CA ALA A 184 0.75 -33.30 -0.86
C ALA A 184 1.56 -32.34 0.04
N LEU A 185 1.53 -31.03 -0.25
CA LEU A 185 2.15 -30.02 0.59
C LEU A 185 1.46 -29.90 1.95
N PHE A 186 0.12 -29.93 1.99
CA PHE A 186 -0.63 -29.86 3.23
C PHE A 186 -0.38 -31.08 4.13
N LEU A 187 -0.30 -32.28 3.55
CA LEU A 187 0.12 -33.49 4.25
C LEU A 187 1.56 -33.43 4.73
N HIS A 188 2.45 -32.76 4.00
CA HIS A 188 3.83 -32.54 4.44
C HIS A 188 3.86 -31.70 5.72
N VAL A 189 3.13 -30.59 5.77
CA VAL A 189 2.98 -29.76 6.98
C VAL A 189 2.38 -30.54 8.14
N LEU A 190 1.30 -31.29 7.91
CA LEU A 190 0.66 -32.12 8.94
C LEU A 190 1.59 -33.22 9.46
N GLY A 191 2.35 -33.85 8.57
CA GLY A 191 3.33 -34.89 8.92
C GLY A 191 4.50 -34.34 9.73
N GLN A 192 4.99 -33.15 9.38
CA GLN A 192 6.03 -32.44 10.12
C GLN A 192 5.56 -32.03 11.51
N ASN A 193 4.39 -31.38 11.60
CA ASN A 193 3.83 -30.93 12.88
C ASN A 193 3.46 -32.09 13.81
N LYS A 194 3.16 -33.28 13.26
CA LYS A 194 2.98 -34.50 14.06
C LYS A 194 4.24 -34.85 14.84
N LEU A 195 5.43 -34.69 14.25
CA LEU A 195 6.70 -35.01 14.91
C LEU A 195 7.01 -34.06 16.07
N HIS A 196 6.46 -32.86 16.01
CA HIS A 196 6.57 -31.85 17.05
C HIS A 196 5.53 -32.01 18.17
N LEU A 197 4.50 -32.83 18.00
CA LEU A 197 3.44 -32.98 19.01
C LEU A 197 3.88 -33.92 20.14
N SER A 198 3.57 -33.57 21.39
CA SER A 198 3.89 -34.43 22.54
C SER A 198 3.24 -35.82 22.40
N PRO A 199 3.91 -36.90 22.85
CA PRO A 199 3.36 -38.25 22.78
C PRO A 199 2.00 -38.39 23.48
N GLU A 200 1.80 -37.66 24.58
CA GLU A 200 0.55 -37.61 25.35
C GLU A 200 -0.58 -37.01 24.52
N CYS A 201 -0.34 -35.85 23.90
CA CYS A 201 -1.32 -35.23 23.01
C CYS A 201 -1.57 -36.09 21.77
N SER A 202 -0.53 -36.70 21.21
CA SER A 202 -0.64 -37.59 20.06
C SER A 202 -1.57 -38.77 20.36
N LYS A 203 -1.44 -39.40 21.54
CA LYS A 203 -2.35 -40.45 22.00
C LYS A 203 -3.76 -39.92 22.28
N GLN A 204 -3.89 -38.74 22.90
CA GLN A 204 -5.19 -38.17 23.26
C GLN A 204 -6.05 -37.81 22.05
N PHE A 205 -5.43 -37.30 20.97
CA PHE A 205 -6.15 -36.81 19.80
C PHE A 205 -6.17 -37.78 18.62
N SER A 206 -5.41 -38.87 18.69
CA SER A 206 -5.53 -39.98 17.74
C SER A 206 -6.77 -40.80 18.07
N ASP A 207 -7.61 -41.01 17.07
CA ASP A 207 -8.91 -41.65 17.24
C ASP A 207 -9.22 -42.51 16.02
N GLY A 208 -9.04 -43.81 16.18
CA GLY A 208 -9.22 -44.82 15.13
C GLY A 208 -8.36 -44.54 13.90
N GLN A 209 -8.96 -43.90 12.89
CA GLN A 209 -8.37 -43.62 11.58
C GLN A 209 -7.63 -42.27 11.51
N TYR A 210 -7.82 -41.41 12.51
CA TYR A 210 -7.22 -40.09 12.54
C TYR A 210 -5.85 -40.10 13.22
N THR A 211 -4.86 -39.54 12.52
CA THR A 211 -3.53 -39.24 13.06
C THR A 211 -3.52 -37.83 13.66
N ALA A 212 -3.13 -37.70 14.93
CA ALA A 212 -3.01 -36.39 15.58
C ALA A 212 -1.89 -35.53 14.97
N SER A 213 -2.15 -34.22 14.86
CA SER A 213 -1.20 -33.18 14.46
C SER A 213 -1.72 -31.80 14.95
N PHE A 214 -1.05 -30.73 14.55
CA PHE A 214 -1.55 -29.37 14.73
C PHE A 214 -1.24 -28.50 13.51
N ILE A 215 -1.95 -27.39 13.36
CA ILE A 215 -1.74 -26.42 12.29
C ILE A 215 -1.53 -25.04 12.92
N LEU A 216 -0.49 -24.36 12.47
CA LEU A 216 -0.25 -22.94 12.72
C LEU A 216 -0.52 -22.13 11.45
N PRO A 217 -0.80 -20.81 11.56
CA PRO A 217 -0.87 -19.95 10.40
C PRO A 217 0.46 -20.03 9.66
N THR A 218 0.40 -20.42 8.39
CA THR A 218 1.57 -20.61 7.54
C THR A 218 1.63 -19.44 6.56
N SER A 219 2.68 -18.64 6.65
CA SER A 219 2.83 -17.38 5.90
C SER A 219 4.12 -17.39 5.07
N TRP A 220 4.29 -16.42 4.17
CA TRP A 220 5.58 -16.23 3.51
C TRP A 220 6.70 -15.98 4.52
N LEU A 221 7.90 -16.41 4.18
CA LEU A 221 9.05 -16.27 5.06
C LEU A 221 9.35 -14.78 5.29
N PRO A 222 9.41 -14.33 6.56
CA PRO A 222 9.91 -13.00 6.83
C PRO A 222 11.38 -12.90 6.40
N MET A 223 11.84 -11.69 6.09
CA MET A 223 13.20 -11.45 5.59
C MET A 223 14.31 -11.98 6.53
N GLU A 224 14.04 -12.00 7.84
CA GLU A 224 14.95 -12.59 8.84
C GLU A 224 15.15 -14.09 8.60
N GLU A 225 14.05 -14.83 8.41
CA GLU A 225 14.07 -16.27 8.14
C GLU A 225 14.66 -16.58 6.76
N LEU A 226 14.39 -15.76 5.74
CA LEU A 226 15.05 -15.86 4.44
C LEU A 226 16.57 -15.71 4.56
N GLY A 227 17.03 -14.78 5.41
CA GLY A 227 18.44 -14.62 5.73
C GLY A 227 19.03 -15.86 6.38
N ARG A 228 18.35 -16.39 7.41
CA ARG A 228 18.76 -17.60 8.15
C ARG A 228 18.84 -18.83 7.25
N LEU A 229 17.79 -19.09 6.47
CA LEU A 229 17.68 -20.22 5.53
C LEU A 229 18.55 -20.04 4.26
N GLY A 230 19.01 -18.83 3.98
CA GLY A 230 19.96 -18.53 2.91
C GLY A 230 21.41 -18.91 3.27
N ARG A 231 21.79 -18.77 4.56
CA ARG A 231 23.14 -19.07 5.05
C ARG A 231 23.49 -20.56 4.95
N THR A 232 22.52 -21.44 5.16
CA THR A 232 22.69 -22.91 5.20
C THR A 232 22.89 -23.57 3.84
N SER A 233 23.10 -22.80 2.76
CA SER A 233 23.00 -23.31 1.38
C SER A 233 24.27 -23.92 0.77
N GLY A 234 25.37 -24.09 1.52
CA GLY A 234 26.65 -24.43 0.90
C GLY A 234 27.46 -25.58 1.49
N TYR A 235 27.69 -25.62 2.81
CA TYR A 235 28.84 -26.39 3.32
C TYR A 235 28.72 -26.97 4.75
N ASP A 236 27.66 -26.67 5.51
CA ASP A 236 27.72 -26.81 6.98
C ASP A 236 27.27 -28.17 7.58
N ASP A 237 26.88 -29.15 6.77
CA ASP A 237 26.47 -30.47 7.31
C ASP A 237 27.63 -31.47 7.53
N LEU A 238 28.89 -31.01 7.54
CA LEU A 238 30.07 -31.85 7.83
C LEU A 238 30.78 -31.53 9.16
N GLY A 239 30.20 -30.71 10.04
CA GLY A 239 30.72 -30.57 11.38
C GLY A 239 29.99 -29.51 12.19
N ASP A 240 29.32 -29.96 13.24
CA ASP A 240 28.66 -29.12 14.24
C ASP A 240 29.61 -28.04 14.77
N LYS A 241 29.42 -26.81 14.30
CA LYS A 241 29.73 -25.62 15.11
C LYS A 241 28.43 -24.93 15.45
N PRO A 242 28.19 -24.62 16.73
CA PRO A 242 26.95 -24.02 17.16
C PRO A 242 26.74 -22.68 16.44
N ILE A 243 25.54 -22.53 15.89
CA ILE A 243 24.99 -21.26 15.44
C ILE A 243 24.94 -20.35 16.68
N ILE A 244 25.57 -19.19 16.61
CA ILE A 244 25.49 -18.16 17.65
C ILE A 244 24.06 -17.63 17.62
N ASP A 245 23.21 -18.22 18.45
CA ASP A 245 21.81 -17.88 18.63
C ASP A 245 21.66 -17.14 19.97
N ASP A 246 22.14 -15.89 20.03
CA ASP A 246 21.68 -14.94 21.05
C ASP A 246 21.95 -13.48 20.64
N MET A 247 20.93 -12.82 20.06
CA MET A 247 20.89 -11.35 20.00
C MET A 247 20.16 -10.80 21.24
N ARG A 248 20.62 -11.13 22.46
CA ARG A 248 20.11 -10.50 23.69
C ARG A 248 21.15 -10.00 24.68
N ASP A 249 22.44 -10.20 24.44
CA ASP A 249 23.46 -9.45 25.17
C ASP A 249 23.91 -8.24 24.35
N THR A 250 23.26 -7.10 24.55
CA THR A 250 23.55 -5.84 23.84
C THR A 250 24.97 -5.31 24.08
N ASN A 251 25.74 -5.96 24.95
CA ASN A 251 27.10 -5.56 25.31
C ASN A 251 28.18 -6.38 24.60
N THR A 252 27.83 -7.47 23.90
CA THR A 252 28.82 -8.26 23.17
C THR A 252 28.91 -7.80 21.71
N PRO A 253 30.10 -7.43 21.20
CA PRO A 253 30.25 -6.98 19.81
C PRO A 253 29.86 -8.10 18.83
N PRO A 254 29.20 -7.77 17.70
CA PRO A 254 28.81 -8.79 16.72
C PRO A 254 30.06 -9.50 16.17
N PRO A 255 29.96 -10.73 15.63
CA PRO A 255 31.10 -11.42 15.02
C PRO A 255 31.68 -10.63 13.82
N ASN A 256 33.00 -10.60 13.66
CA ASN A 256 33.64 -9.93 12.51
C ASN A 256 33.72 -10.85 11.28
N GLU A 257 32.56 -11.18 10.70
CA GLU A 257 32.48 -12.09 9.53
C GLU A 257 33.28 -11.62 8.30
N TYR A 258 33.51 -10.31 8.19
CA TYR A 258 34.17 -9.70 7.02
C TYR A 258 35.67 -9.43 7.24
N GLY A 259 36.19 -9.64 8.46
CA GLY A 259 37.57 -9.29 8.81
C GLY A 259 37.86 -7.81 8.55
N GLU A 260 38.93 -7.52 7.84
CA GLU A 260 39.32 -6.16 7.44
C GLU A 260 38.76 -5.75 6.06
N LYS A 261 37.90 -6.56 5.43
CA LYS A 261 37.38 -6.26 4.09
C LYS A 261 36.31 -5.18 4.14
N HIS A 262 36.18 -4.42 3.05
CA HIS A 262 35.04 -3.54 2.83
C HIS A 262 33.83 -4.37 2.39
N TYR A 263 32.65 -4.01 2.88
CA TYR A 263 31.39 -4.67 2.54
C TYR A 263 30.25 -3.67 2.51
N LEU A 264 29.12 -4.11 1.97
CA LEU A 264 27.96 -3.26 1.77
C LEU A 264 27.04 -3.28 2.99
N VAL A 265 26.80 -2.10 3.56
CA VAL A 265 25.89 -1.88 4.69
C VAL A 265 24.70 -1.08 4.22
N LYS A 266 23.51 -1.54 4.58
CA LYS A 266 22.26 -0.84 4.38
C LYS A 266 21.95 0.01 5.60
N PHE A 267 21.72 1.28 5.37
CA PHE A 267 21.24 2.25 6.36
C PHE A 267 19.76 2.48 6.11
N GLN A 268 18.99 2.50 7.19
CA GLN A 268 17.55 2.68 7.14
C GLN A 268 17.12 3.52 8.34
N ALA A 269 16.57 4.71 8.06
CA ALA A 269 15.84 5.46 9.07
C ALA A 269 14.47 4.81 9.28
N ALA A 270 13.99 4.75 10.52
CA ALA A 270 12.57 4.47 10.74
C ALA A 270 11.77 5.72 10.33
N LEU A 271 10.56 5.53 9.82
CA LEU A 271 9.70 6.63 9.39
C LEU A 271 9.27 7.43 10.64
N GLY A 272 9.63 8.71 10.71
CA GLY A 272 9.39 9.61 11.86
C GLY A 272 10.66 10.26 12.45
N SER A 273 10.49 11.04 13.52
CA SER A 273 11.63 11.64 14.25
C SER A 273 12.39 10.56 15.02
N THR A 274 13.29 9.85 14.35
CA THR A 274 14.08 8.82 14.99
C THR A 274 15.34 9.42 15.61
N SER A 275 15.60 9.09 16.87
CA SER A 275 16.90 9.34 17.52
C SER A 275 17.98 8.36 17.04
N HIS A 276 17.68 7.48 16.08
CA HIS A 276 18.57 6.43 15.60
C HIS A 276 18.33 6.02 14.13
N ILE A 277 19.38 5.56 13.46
CA ILE A 277 19.37 4.96 12.11
C ILE A 277 19.83 3.52 12.24
N MET A 278 19.05 2.59 11.69
CA MET A 278 19.39 1.17 11.69
C MET A 278 20.39 0.87 10.57
N ALA A 279 21.48 0.19 10.89
CA ALA A 279 22.53 -0.21 9.96
C ALA A 279 22.71 -1.73 10.01
N TYR A 280 22.61 -2.40 8.86
CA TYR A 280 22.80 -3.85 8.74
C TYR A 280 23.36 -4.21 7.37
N ASP A 281 24.19 -5.23 7.30
CA ASP A 281 24.71 -5.74 6.02
C ASP A 281 23.64 -6.55 5.25
N LYS A 282 23.97 -6.96 4.02
CA LYS A 282 23.03 -7.74 3.18
C LYS A 282 22.65 -9.10 3.81
N ARG A 283 23.51 -9.69 4.65
CA ARG A 283 23.29 -11.00 5.27
C ARG A 283 22.68 -10.90 6.68
N ARG A 284 22.56 -9.69 7.23
CA ARG A 284 22.23 -9.43 8.64
C ARG A 284 23.13 -10.19 9.60
N SER A 285 24.43 -10.23 9.34
CA SER A 285 25.42 -10.73 10.30
C SER A 285 25.53 -9.81 11.52
N PHE A 286 25.11 -8.56 11.38
CA PHE A 286 24.88 -7.64 12.48
C PHE A 286 23.66 -6.75 12.21
N THR A 287 23.06 -6.23 13.28
CA THR A 287 22.14 -5.11 13.23
C THR A 287 22.57 -4.10 14.29
N LEU A 288 22.85 -2.88 13.86
CA LEU A 288 23.37 -1.81 14.70
C LEU A 288 22.48 -0.58 14.57
N PHE A 289 22.60 0.31 15.55
CA PHE A 289 21.89 1.58 15.56
C PHE A 289 22.87 2.74 15.72
N ILE A 290 22.95 3.59 14.70
CA ILE A 290 23.64 4.89 14.82
C ILE A 290 22.70 5.81 15.57
N ARG A 291 23.01 6.17 16.81
CA ARG A 291 22.17 7.06 17.63
C ARG A 291 22.63 8.51 17.55
N GLN A 292 21.69 9.43 17.42
CA GLN A 292 21.93 10.87 17.35
C GLN A 292 22.62 11.41 18.61
N ASP A 293 22.26 10.91 19.80
CA ASP A 293 22.84 11.34 21.08
C ASP A 293 24.27 10.83 21.30
N LYS A 294 24.68 9.77 20.60
CA LYS A 294 26.01 9.18 20.74
C LYS A 294 26.96 9.58 19.61
N ASN A 295 26.44 9.76 18.40
CA ASN A 295 27.26 10.11 17.23
C ASN A 295 26.50 11.06 16.29
N PRO A 296 26.26 12.32 16.71
CA PRO A 296 25.40 13.26 15.98
C PRO A 296 25.92 13.58 14.59
N ASN A 297 27.24 13.64 14.40
CA ASN A 297 27.85 13.93 13.10
C ASN A 297 27.63 12.78 12.10
N THR A 298 27.96 11.55 12.48
CA THR A 298 27.72 10.37 11.62
C THR A 298 26.23 10.19 11.36
N PHE A 299 25.38 10.45 12.36
CA PHE A 299 23.94 10.42 12.22
C PHE A 299 23.43 11.44 11.19
N ASN A 300 23.93 12.68 11.23
CA ASN A 300 23.55 13.73 10.29
C ASN A 300 24.05 13.46 8.86
N GLU A 301 25.25 12.91 8.70
CA GLU A 301 25.76 12.49 7.38
C GLU A 301 24.96 11.30 6.82
N ALA A 302 24.61 10.33 7.67
CA ALA A 302 23.72 9.24 7.29
C ALA A 302 22.32 9.74 6.90
N LEU A 303 21.75 10.70 7.64
CA LEU A 303 20.49 11.37 7.29
C LEU A 303 20.59 12.12 5.96
N ARG A 304 21.71 12.83 5.72
CA ARG A 304 21.95 13.53 4.44
C ARG A 304 21.97 12.53 3.29
N ALA A 305 22.65 11.39 3.46
CA ALA A 305 22.66 10.31 2.46
C ALA A 305 21.26 9.70 2.26
N LEU A 306 20.43 9.63 3.30
CA LEU A 306 19.05 9.13 3.27
C LEU A 306 18.01 10.16 2.77
N SER A 307 18.41 11.41 2.48
CA SER A 307 17.45 12.49 2.21
C SER A 307 16.51 12.26 1.01
N ASP A 308 16.97 11.50 0.01
CA ASP A 308 16.16 11.15 -1.17
C ASP A 308 15.44 9.80 -1.02
N TRP A 309 15.86 8.93 -0.09
CA TRP A 309 15.35 7.57 0.05
C TRP A 309 15.42 7.07 1.49
N PRO A 310 14.37 6.39 2.00
CA PRO A 310 14.34 5.88 3.38
C PRO A 310 15.39 4.79 3.67
N LYS A 311 16.09 4.33 2.63
CA LYS A 311 17.11 3.27 2.67
C LYS A 311 18.24 3.62 1.70
N VAL A 312 19.49 3.55 2.15
CA VAL A 312 20.67 3.65 1.28
C VAL A 312 21.66 2.53 1.56
N TYR A 313 22.49 2.20 0.57
CA TYR A 313 23.59 1.27 0.71
C TYR A 313 24.91 2.03 0.62
N ARG A 314 25.83 1.77 1.55
CA ARG A 314 27.16 2.37 1.58
C ARG A 314 28.23 1.33 1.88
N TRP A 315 29.45 1.60 1.41
CA TRP A 315 30.60 0.79 1.77
C TRP A 315 30.98 1.06 3.23
N ALA A 316 31.20 -0.01 3.97
CA ALA A 316 31.73 0.07 5.32
C ALA A 316 32.87 -0.94 5.51
N GLN A 317 33.75 -0.62 6.44
CA GLN A 317 34.82 -1.50 6.92
C GLN A 317 34.73 -1.50 8.45
N ARG A 318 34.75 -2.68 9.06
CA ARG A 318 34.84 -2.76 10.52
C ARG A 318 36.28 -2.51 10.93
N VAL A 319 36.49 -1.61 11.89
CA VAL A 319 37.83 -1.23 12.38
C VAL A 319 38.04 -1.49 13.86
N GLY A 320 36.97 -1.85 14.58
CA GLY A 320 37.02 -2.26 15.97
C GLY A 320 35.77 -3.05 16.35
N ASP A 321 35.68 -3.41 17.63
CA ASP A 321 34.57 -4.22 18.15
C ASP A 321 33.20 -3.54 17.95
N TRP A 322 33.14 -2.23 18.15
CA TRP A 322 31.95 -1.41 17.96
C TRP A 322 32.16 -0.24 16.98
N GLU A 323 33.19 -0.34 16.13
CA GLU A 323 33.62 0.76 15.26
C GLU A 323 33.62 0.37 13.78
N TRP A 324 33.01 1.24 12.98
CA TRP A 324 32.91 1.12 11.52
C TRP A 324 33.40 2.41 10.85
N ARG A 325 34.21 2.27 9.81
CA ARG A 325 34.41 3.33 8.81
C ARG A 325 33.35 3.18 7.74
N ILE A 326 32.61 4.25 7.46
CA ILE A 326 31.50 4.26 6.49
C ILE A 326 31.76 5.38 5.48
N CYS A 327 31.70 5.07 4.19
CA CYS A 327 31.79 6.08 3.13
C CYS A 327 30.38 6.51 2.71
N PHE A 328 29.92 7.69 3.14
CA PHE A 328 28.60 8.22 2.76
C PHE A 328 28.61 8.95 1.40
N ASP A 329 29.77 9.43 0.96
CA ASP A 329 29.94 10.27 -0.23
C ASP A 329 29.83 9.49 -1.54
N GLN A 330 30.17 8.19 -1.52
CA GLN A 330 30.19 7.37 -2.71
C GLN A 330 29.14 6.26 -2.63
N GLU A 331 28.19 6.31 -3.55
CA GLU A 331 27.27 5.19 -3.72
C GLU A 331 28.02 3.97 -4.29
N PRO A 332 27.69 2.75 -3.86
CA PRO A 332 28.20 1.53 -4.48
C PRO A 332 27.76 1.50 -5.94
N GLY A 333 28.66 1.93 -6.83
CA GLY A 333 28.35 2.15 -8.23
C GLY A 333 27.84 0.90 -8.93
N LEU A 334 26.75 1.04 -9.68
CA LEU A 334 26.13 -0.02 -10.49
C LEU A 334 26.87 -0.30 -11.82
N ARG A 335 28.12 0.15 -12.01
CA ARG A 335 28.89 -0.13 -13.23
C ARG A 335 30.39 -0.40 -13.01
N VAL A 336 30.77 -1.56 -13.55
CA VAL A 336 32.07 -2.12 -13.95
C VAL A 336 33.22 -1.13 -14.14
N GLY A 337 34.36 -1.44 -13.50
CA GLY A 337 35.70 -1.17 -14.07
C GLY A 337 36.53 -0.07 -13.41
N PHE A 338 36.97 -0.24 -12.15
CA PHE A 338 38.17 0.44 -11.66
C PHE A 338 39.06 -0.53 -10.87
N ARG A 339 40.31 -0.66 -11.32
CA ARG A 339 41.42 -1.30 -10.60
C ARG A 339 42.12 -0.23 -9.78
N ASP A 340 41.57 0.11 -8.62
CA ASP A 340 42.29 0.37 -7.36
C ASP A 340 41.48 1.28 -6.41
N PRO A 341 41.22 0.88 -5.15
CA PRO A 341 40.53 1.72 -4.15
C PRO A 341 41.43 2.75 -3.44
N TRP A 342 42.72 2.81 -3.75
CA TRP A 342 43.71 3.48 -2.89
C TRP A 342 43.71 5.03 -2.90
N LEU A 343 43.01 5.69 -3.84
CA LEU A 343 43.09 7.15 -3.99
C LEU A 343 41.99 7.96 -3.25
N ALA A 344 41.07 7.31 -2.53
CA ALA A 344 39.89 7.99 -1.97
C ALA A 344 39.97 8.40 -0.48
N LEU A 345 41.08 8.13 0.24
CA LEU A 345 41.16 8.26 1.71
C LEU A 345 42.00 9.46 2.22
N LEU A 346 41.96 10.61 1.54
CA LEU A 346 42.62 11.84 2.01
C LEU A 346 41.68 13.01 2.36
N SER A 347 40.38 12.77 2.56
CA SER A 347 39.47 13.81 3.05
C SER A 347 38.82 13.44 4.39
N LEU A 348 39.26 14.16 5.43
CA LEU A 348 38.65 14.40 6.76
C LEU A 348 38.18 13.19 7.59
N SER A 349 39.06 12.74 8.48
CA SER A 349 38.68 12.01 9.70
C SER A 349 38.42 13.02 10.84
N ILE A 350 37.22 13.05 11.43
CA ILE A 350 36.90 13.89 12.60
C ILE A 350 36.68 12.98 13.83
N PHE A 351 37.34 13.32 14.95
CA PHE A 351 37.16 12.75 16.29
C PHE A 351 36.78 13.88 17.29
N ILE A 352 36.10 13.55 18.42
CA ILE A 352 36.08 14.21 19.78
C ILE A 352 34.69 14.57 20.40
N VAL A 353 34.71 14.66 21.76
CA VAL A 353 33.77 14.45 22.91
C VAL A 353 33.13 15.75 23.52
N PHE A 354 32.10 15.61 24.39
CA PHE A 354 31.07 16.57 24.91
C PHE A 354 31.29 17.29 26.28
N CYS A 355 30.50 18.36 26.61
CA CYS A 355 29.89 18.71 27.94
C CYS A 355 28.86 19.91 27.95
N VAL A 356 28.15 20.17 29.10
CA VAL A 356 26.69 20.49 29.32
C VAL A 356 26.29 21.89 29.94
N GLU A 357 24.99 22.27 29.82
CA GLU A 357 24.03 23.32 30.36
C GLU A 357 24.12 23.81 31.87
N PRO A 358 23.27 24.72 32.50
CA PRO A 358 21.82 25.11 32.31
C PRO A 358 21.31 26.56 32.77
N THR A 359 20.07 26.66 33.30
CA THR A 359 18.91 27.62 33.15
C THR A 359 18.53 28.53 34.37
N PHE A 360 17.55 29.48 34.22
CA PHE A 360 16.79 30.16 35.33
C PHE A 360 15.34 30.67 34.96
N PRO A 361 14.43 31.00 35.95
CA PRO A 361 12.96 31.14 35.79
C PRO A 361 12.35 32.57 35.95
N CYS A 362 11.01 32.70 35.73
CA CYS A 362 10.19 33.94 35.67
C CYS A 362 9.06 34.07 36.74
N SER A 363 8.53 35.29 36.93
CA SER A 363 7.40 35.70 37.82
C SER A 363 6.26 36.46 37.10
N LYS A 364 5.11 36.65 37.77
CA LYS A 364 3.75 36.97 37.24
C LYS A 364 3.41 38.47 37.09
N HIS A 365 2.68 38.86 36.03
CA HIS A 365 2.01 40.18 35.90
C HIS A 365 0.60 40.15 35.27
N VAL A 366 -0.12 41.26 35.50
CA VAL A 366 -1.54 41.58 35.22
C VAL A 366 -1.78 41.84 33.72
N ILE A 367 -2.94 41.41 33.17
CA ILE A 367 -3.23 41.37 31.73
C ILE A 367 -3.91 42.66 31.21
N PRO A 368 -3.32 43.43 30.29
CA PRO A 368 -3.94 44.55 29.59
C PRO A 368 -4.78 44.11 28.37
N ALA A 369 -5.63 45.02 27.85
CA ALA A 369 -6.37 44.80 26.61
C ALA A 369 -5.40 44.70 25.43
N PHE A 370 -5.37 43.55 24.76
CA PHE A 370 -4.40 43.28 23.69
C PHE A 370 -4.70 44.05 22.41
N PRO A 371 -3.66 44.57 21.73
CA PRO A 371 -3.79 45.17 20.41
C PRO A 371 -4.27 44.14 19.37
N PRO A 372 -4.92 44.59 18.27
CA PRO A 372 -5.29 43.71 17.17
C PRO A 372 -4.05 42.98 16.63
N LEU A 373 -4.09 41.65 16.63
CA LEU A 373 -3.02 40.81 16.10
C LEU A 373 -2.96 40.99 14.57
N THR A 374 -1.95 41.71 14.06
CA THR A 374 -1.79 42.04 12.63
C THR A 374 -0.81 41.14 11.87
N MET A 375 -0.55 39.91 12.33
CA MET A 375 0.35 39.01 11.61
C MET A 375 -0.35 38.29 10.46
N GLU A 376 0.38 38.01 9.39
CA GLU A 376 -0.14 37.25 8.26
C GLU A 376 -0.12 35.74 8.56
N PRO A 377 -1.16 34.98 8.16
CA PRO A 377 -1.17 33.51 8.29
C PRO A 377 -0.04 32.87 7.47
N PRO A 378 0.36 31.62 7.80
CA PRO A 378 1.40 30.92 7.04
C PRO A 378 1.01 30.82 5.56
N LYS A 379 1.93 31.19 4.67
CA LYS A 379 1.73 31.16 3.21
C LYS A 379 2.56 30.03 2.62
N LEU A 380 1.95 29.27 1.70
CA LEU A 380 2.68 28.28 0.90
C LEU A 380 3.75 28.96 0.05
N THR A 381 4.98 28.48 0.14
CA THR A 381 6.07 28.87 -0.76
C THR A 381 5.88 28.24 -2.14
N ARG A 382 6.69 28.66 -3.11
CA ARG A 382 6.71 28.04 -4.44
C ARG A 382 6.98 26.53 -4.37
N ASP A 383 7.97 26.14 -3.58
CA ASP A 383 8.40 24.75 -3.49
C ASP A 383 7.36 23.89 -2.79
N ASP A 384 6.68 24.43 -1.77
CA ASP A 384 5.53 23.78 -1.15
C ASP A 384 4.43 23.49 -2.16
N ILE A 385 4.08 24.47 -3.00
CA ILE A 385 3.04 24.30 -4.03
C ILE A 385 3.45 23.21 -5.04
N LEU A 386 4.72 23.18 -5.46
CA LEU A 386 5.22 22.15 -6.38
C LEU A 386 5.24 20.76 -5.74
N LYS A 387 5.61 20.66 -4.46
CA LYS A 387 5.56 19.42 -3.68
C LYS A 387 4.12 18.91 -3.58
N ILE A 388 3.18 19.74 -3.13
CA ILE A 388 1.77 19.38 -2.96
C ILE A 388 1.12 19.01 -4.30
N LEU A 389 1.43 19.75 -5.38
CA LEU A 389 0.95 19.37 -6.72
C LEU A 389 1.49 17.99 -7.13
N THR A 390 2.72 17.64 -6.76
CA THR A 390 3.29 16.32 -7.02
C THR A 390 2.62 15.22 -6.19
N GLU A 391 2.30 15.48 -4.91
CA GLU A 391 1.49 14.60 -4.05
C GLU A 391 0.08 14.37 -4.65
N LEU A 392 -0.50 15.41 -5.26
CA LEU A 392 -1.75 15.33 -6.05
C LEU A 392 -1.59 14.68 -7.44
N HIS A 393 -0.44 14.05 -7.70
CA HIS A 393 -0.07 13.42 -8.97
C HIS A 393 -0.01 14.35 -10.19
N ILE A 394 0.18 15.65 -9.94
CA ILE A 394 0.45 16.68 -10.94
C ILE A 394 1.94 17.04 -10.90
N THR A 395 2.76 16.24 -11.59
CA THR A 395 4.21 16.49 -11.66
C THR A 395 4.51 17.72 -12.52
N ILE A 396 5.09 18.75 -11.91
CA ILE A 396 5.62 19.93 -12.58
C ILE A 396 7.13 19.99 -12.31
N PRO A 397 7.99 20.18 -13.33
CA PRO A 397 9.43 20.33 -13.10
C PRO A 397 9.73 21.49 -12.15
N LYS A 398 10.70 21.30 -11.24
CA LYS A 398 11.11 22.33 -10.28
C LYS A 398 11.57 23.61 -10.98
N GLU A 399 12.20 23.47 -12.15
CA GLU A 399 12.73 24.56 -12.99
C GLU A 399 11.65 25.23 -13.86
N THR A 400 10.37 24.98 -13.60
CA THR A 400 9.27 25.58 -14.36
C THR A 400 9.32 27.11 -14.32
N LEU A 401 8.99 27.76 -15.44
CA LEU A 401 8.88 29.23 -15.54
C LEU A 401 7.50 29.75 -15.11
N LEU A 402 6.58 28.87 -14.70
CA LEU A 402 5.28 29.28 -14.19
C LEU A 402 5.47 30.17 -12.95
N LYS A 403 4.89 31.37 -12.97
CA LYS A 403 4.88 32.27 -11.80
C LYS A 403 4.15 31.61 -10.63
N THR A 404 4.52 31.96 -9.39
CA THR A 404 3.93 31.39 -8.17
C THR A 404 2.42 31.54 -8.12
N ASP A 405 1.85 32.66 -8.59
CA ASP A 405 0.39 32.86 -8.64
C ASP A 405 -0.31 31.88 -9.59
N ARG A 406 0.33 31.53 -10.71
CA ARG A 406 -0.19 30.51 -11.64
C ARG A 406 -0.13 29.12 -11.04
N LEU A 407 0.91 28.81 -10.27
CA LEU A 407 1.01 27.56 -9.52
C LEU A 407 -0.06 27.50 -8.42
N ARG A 408 -0.28 28.59 -7.70
CA ARG A 408 -1.33 28.71 -6.66
C ARG A 408 -2.72 28.50 -7.24
N HIS A 409 -3.05 29.20 -8.32
CA HIS A 409 -4.33 29.02 -9.00
C HIS A 409 -4.52 27.58 -9.50
N ARG A 410 -3.43 26.91 -9.88
CA ARG A 410 -3.48 25.50 -10.26
C ARG A 410 -3.73 24.59 -9.06
N LEU A 411 -3.07 24.84 -7.94
CA LEU A 411 -3.32 24.13 -6.68
C LEU A 411 -4.77 24.28 -6.26
N GLU A 412 -5.33 25.49 -6.31
CA GLU A 412 -6.75 25.76 -6.00
C GLU A 412 -7.67 24.84 -6.83
N ARG A 413 -7.46 24.79 -8.13
CA ARG A 413 -8.26 23.92 -9.01
C ARG A 413 -8.08 22.43 -8.73
N CYS A 414 -6.88 22.01 -8.35
CA CYS A 414 -6.65 20.63 -7.91
C CYS A 414 -7.38 20.36 -6.58
N LEU A 415 -7.46 21.33 -5.67
CA LEU A 415 -8.21 21.17 -4.42
C LEU A 415 -9.72 21.07 -4.66
N ASP A 416 -10.28 21.84 -5.60
CA ASP A 416 -11.70 21.70 -6.02
C ASP A 416 -11.98 20.30 -6.56
N ALA A 417 -11.10 19.82 -7.43
CA ALA A 417 -11.23 18.49 -8.04
C ALA A 417 -11.01 17.37 -7.01
N ALA A 418 -10.10 17.57 -6.05
CA ALA A 418 -9.86 16.67 -4.93
C ALA A 418 -11.10 16.53 -4.03
N GLN A 419 -11.85 17.63 -3.86
CA GLN A 419 -13.16 17.64 -3.19
C GLN A 419 -14.33 17.20 -4.08
N ARG A 420 -14.05 16.84 -5.35
CA ARG A 420 -15.07 16.49 -6.35
C ARG A 420 -16.17 17.56 -6.48
N TYR A 421 -15.81 18.83 -6.30
CA TYR A 421 -16.77 19.93 -6.16
C TYR A 421 -17.76 19.99 -7.33
N SER A 422 -17.24 20.02 -8.57
CA SER A 422 -18.05 20.05 -9.79
C SER A 422 -18.91 18.81 -9.97
N THR A 423 -18.42 17.64 -9.55
CA THR A 423 -19.15 16.37 -9.66
C THR A 423 -20.28 16.29 -8.64
N ILE A 424 -20.07 16.78 -7.42
CA ILE A 424 -21.07 16.78 -6.35
C ILE A 424 -22.17 17.80 -6.63
N LEU A 425 -21.81 18.98 -7.14
CA LEU A 425 -22.76 20.10 -7.32
C LEU A 425 -23.35 20.19 -8.72
N GLY A 426 -22.77 19.48 -9.69
CA GLY A 426 -23.14 19.48 -11.10
C GLY A 426 -22.60 20.68 -11.90
N ASP A 427 -22.03 21.69 -11.24
CA ASP A 427 -21.54 22.93 -11.86
C ASP A 427 -20.37 23.52 -11.04
N GLU A 428 -19.27 23.92 -11.72
CA GLU A 428 -18.11 24.61 -11.11
C GLU A 428 -18.47 25.99 -10.55
N SER A 429 -19.53 26.64 -11.05
CA SER A 429 -19.94 28.00 -10.65
C SER A 429 -20.97 28.06 -9.51
N ARG A 430 -21.53 26.91 -9.13
CA ARG A 430 -22.65 26.83 -8.19
C ARG A 430 -22.17 27.03 -6.76
N THR A 431 -22.58 28.12 -6.12
CA THR A 431 -22.32 28.32 -4.69
C THR A 431 -23.10 27.32 -3.82
N VAL A 432 -22.56 27.01 -2.64
CA VAL A 432 -23.12 26.08 -1.66
C VAL A 432 -23.79 26.83 -0.52
N ASP A 433 -25.06 26.59 -0.28
CA ASP A 433 -25.70 26.92 1.01
C ASP A 433 -25.87 25.62 1.81
N PRO A 434 -25.07 25.38 2.87
CA PRO A 434 -25.20 24.19 3.70
C PRO A 434 -26.64 23.95 4.21
N SER A 435 -27.41 25.02 4.46
CA SER A 435 -28.78 24.91 4.99
C SER A 435 -29.80 24.33 4.00
N GLU A 436 -29.46 24.25 2.71
CA GLU A 436 -30.29 23.62 1.67
C GLU A 436 -30.18 22.08 1.69
N TYR A 437 -29.22 21.51 2.43
CA TYR A 437 -28.97 20.08 2.49
C TYR A 437 -29.50 19.48 3.80
N PRO A 438 -30.00 18.22 3.79
CA PRO A 438 -30.45 17.55 5.00
C PRO A 438 -29.32 17.43 6.02
N LEU A 439 -29.66 17.54 7.31
CA LEU A 439 -28.70 17.28 8.38
C LEU A 439 -28.26 15.82 8.32
N TRP A 440 -26.97 15.59 8.59
CA TRP A 440 -26.42 14.25 8.71
C TRP A 440 -27.00 13.59 9.97
N ASP A 441 -27.94 12.67 9.79
CA ASP A 441 -28.64 12.00 10.89
C ASP A 441 -27.73 11.04 11.66
N GLY A 442 -26.69 10.50 11.01
CA GLY A 442 -25.78 9.54 11.61
C GLY A 442 -26.40 8.18 11.93
N GLU A 443 -27.67 7.95 11.58
CA GLU A 443 -28.42 6.73 11.93
C GLU A 443 -28.34 5.62 10.85
N GLY A 444 -27.53 5.81 9.81
CA GLY A 444 -27.31 4.82 8.74
C GLY A 444 -26.08 3.90 8.90
N GLU A 445 -25.91 2.97 7.94
CA GLU A 445 -24.76 2.04 7.86
C GLU A 445 -23.41 2.75 7.69
N LEU A 446 -23.45 3.99 7.17
CA LEU A 446 -22.32 4.89 6.96
C LEU A 446 -22.27 5.96 8.05
N ASP A 447 -21.66 5.60 9.17
CA ASP A 447 -21.19 6.58 10.16
C ASP A 447 -20.36 7.70 9.48
N LEU A 448 -20.44 8.93 9.98
CA LEU A 448 -19.71 10.11 9.50
C LEU A 448 -18.21 9.84 9.27
N GLU A 449 -17.55 9.12 10.19
CA GLU A 449 -16.15 8.69 9.99
C GLU A 449 -16.03 7.75 8.79
N LYS A 450 -16.92 6.77 8.65
CA LYS A 450 -16.95 5.83 7.53
C LYS A 450 -17.26 6.53 6.22
N GLY A 451 -18.16 7.51 6.18
CA GLY A 451 -18.47 8.32 5.00
C GLY A 451 -17.24 9.12 4.55
N MET A 452 -16.59 9.81 5.48
CA MET A 452 -15.35 10.54 5.20
C MET A 452 -14.22 9.59 4.75
N ARG A 453 -13.99 8.49 5.49
CA ARG A 453 -13.00 7.46 5.13
C ARG A 453 -13.30 6.80 3.79
N ARG A 454 -14.55 6.49 3.49
CA ARG A 454 -14.94 5.88 2.21
C ARG A 454 -14.62 6.80 1.05
N CYS A 455 -14.82 8.11 1.21
CA CYS A 455 -14.42 9.07 0.19
C CYS A 455 -12.88 9.12 0.06
N VAL A 456 -12.16 9.32 1.17
CA VAL A 456 -10.69 9.43 1.16
C VAL A 456 -10.02 8.15 0.67
N ILE A 457 -10.30 7.00 1.31
CA ILE A 457 -9.72 5.69 0.98
C ILE A 457 -10.26 5.16 -0.35
N GLY A 458 -11.51 5.48 -0.71
CA GLY A 458 -12.06 5.18 -2.03
C GLY A 458 -11.23 5.83 -3.15
N GLY A 459 -10.69 7.02 -2.92
CA GLY A 459 -9.73 7.68 -3.81
C GLY A 459 -8.36 6.99 -3.89
N HIS A 460 -8.03 6.10 -2.95
CA HIS A 460 -6.85 5.23 -2.97
C HIS A 460 -7.10 3.85 -3.59
N GLY A 461 -8.30 3.61 -4.12
CA GLY A 461 -8.64 2.34 -4.76
C GLY A 461 -8.67 1.15 -3.78
N GLY A 462 -8.87 1.41 -2.49
CA GLY A 462 -9.09 0.38 -1.45
C GLY A 462 -7.91 -0.55 -1.15
N LEU A 463 -6.73 -0.31 -1.73
CA LEU A 463 -5.57 -1.20 -1.62
C LEU A 463 -4.52 -0.76 -0.59
N ILE A 464 -4.69 0.41 0.03
CA ILE A 464 -3.72 0.93 0.99
C ILE A 464 -4.28 0.74 2.39
N ASN A 465 -3.58 -0.09 3.18
CA ASN A 465 -3.82 -0.18 4.61
C ASN A 465 -3.63 1.22 5.21
N PRO A 466 -4.63 1.82 5.88
CA PRO A 466 -4.52 3.19 6.37
C PRO A 466 -3.37 3.39 7.38
N GLU A 467 -2.86 2.31 7.98
CA GLU A 467 -1.71 2.32 8.89
C GLU A 467 -0.35 2.38 8.16
N GLU A 468 -0.33 2.19 6.83
CA GLU A 468 0.89 2.10 6.01
C GLU A 468 1.14 3.34 5.12
N ILE A 469 0.26 4.35 5.15
CA ILE A 469 0.46 5.60 4.41
C ILE A 469 1.60 6.38 5.08
N PRO A 470 2.68 6.74 4.36
CA PRO A 470 3.77 7.52 4.93
C PRO A 470 3.24 8.85 5.47
N GLN A 471 3.41 9.14 6.76
CA GLN A 471 2.99 10.40 7.40
C GLN A 471 3.75 11.65 6.93
N GLU A 472 4.54 11.55 5.86
CA GLU A 472 5.44 12.60 5.38
C GLU A 472 4.85 13.44 4.24
N GLU A 473 3.69 13.04 3.70
CA GLU A 473 3.00 13.76 2.63
C GLU A 473 2.02 14.80 3.21
N THR A 474 2.17 16.04 2.76
CA THR A 474 1.46 17.20 3.33
C THR A 474 -0.04 17.11 3.04
N PHE A 475 -0.41 16.73 1.81
CA PHE A 475 -1.81 16.58 1.40
C PHE A 475 -2.51 15.45 2.16
N ASP A 476 -1.82 14.32 2.35
CA ASP A 476 -2.34 13.15 3.07
C ASP A 476 -2.66 13.50 4.53
N ASN A 477 -1.76 14.26 5.18
CA ASN A 477 -1.99 14.75 6.53
C ASN A 477 -3.23 15.66 6.61
N VAL A 478 -3.50 16.50 5.60
CA VAL A 478 -4.74 17.31 5.54
C VAL A 478 -5.98 16.44 5.37
N CYS A 479 -5.93 15.38 4.55
CA CYS A 479 -7.02 14.40 4.44
C CYS A 479 -7.29 13.69 5.77
N TRP A 480 -6.23 13.33 6.49
CA TRP A 480 -6.32 12.72 7.82
C TRP A 480 -6.85 13.67 8.89
N MET A 481 -6.47 14.95 8.84
CA MET A 481 -7.04 16.00 9.69
C MET A 481 -8.57 16.06 9.53
N LEU A 482 -9.08 15.97 8.29
CA LEU A 482 -10.52 15.94 8.01
C LEU A 482 -11.20 14.67 8.56
N ILE A 483 -10.60 13.50 8.40
CA ILE A 483 -11.13 12.23 8.97
C ILE A 483 -11.19 12.30 10.50
N ASN A 484 -10.13 12.77 11.14
CA ASN A 484 -10.07 12.87 12.60
C ASN A 484 -11.03 13.92 13.15
N MET A 485 -11.22 15.03 12.42
CA MET A 485 -12.24 16.03 12.73
C MET A 485 -13.65 15.42 12.64
N ALA A 486 -13.94 14.66 11.59
CA ALA A 486 -15.21 13.96 11.41
C ALA A 486 -15.48 12.94 12.54
N ARG A 487 -14.48 12.12 12.90
CA ARG A 487 -14.56 11.19 14.04
C ARG A 487 -14.86 11.92 15.35
N ALA A 488 -14.12 12.97 15.65
CA ALA A 488 -14.32 13.75 16.86
C ALA A 488 -15.70 14.44 16.89
N ALA A 489 -16.19 14.88 15.74
CA ALA A 489 -17.52 15.48 15.60
C ALA A 489 -18.64 14.50 15.93
N ARG A 490 -18.48 13.23 15.54
CA ARG A 490 -19.37 12.13 15.95
C ARG A 490 -19.38 11.95 17.47
N GLU A 491 -18.23 12.11 18.11
CA GLU A 491 -18.08 12.06 19.59
C GLU A 491 -18.60 13.32 20.30
N GLY A 492 -19.28 14.23 19.58
CA GLY A 492 -19.85 15.47 20.12
C GLY A 492 -18.87 16.65 20.15
N THR A 493 -17.63 16.48 19.68
CA THR A 493 -16.66 17.58 19.62
C THR A 493 -16.99 18.53 18.49
N ARG A 494 -17.24 19.81 18.79
CA ARG A 494 -17.50 20.83 17.75
C ARG A 494 -16.34 21.79 17.54
N GLU A 495 -15.36 21.78 18.44
CA GLU A 495 -14.31 22.80 18.53
C GLU A 495 -12.93 22.17 18.36
N PHE A 496 -12.13 22.73 17.46
CA PHE A 496 -10.87 22.17 17.01
C PHE A 496 -9.75 23.19 16.97
N ILE A 497 -8.53 22.73 17.25
CA ILE A 497 -7.31 23.51 17.03
C ILE A 497 -6.33 22.66 16.24
N PHE A 498 -5.89 23.14 15.08
CA PHE A 498 -4.74 22.57 14.37
C PHE A 498 -3.53 23.45 14.63
N SER A 499 -2.49 22.96 15.31
CA SER A 499 -1.35 23.76 15.75
C SER A 499 -0.01 23.11 15.43
N ASP A 500 1.03 23.92 15.20
CA ASP A 500 2.41 23.45 15.01
C ASP A 500 3.14 23.29 16.35
N GLN A 501 2.39 23.36 17.46
CA GLN A 501 2.83 23.36 18.85
C GLN A 501 3.72 24.54 19.26
N LYS A 502 4.05 25.45 18.34
CA LYS A 502 5.07 26.48 18.59
C LYS A 502 4.52 27.88 18.42
N GLU A 503 4.01 28.18 17.23
CA GLU A 503 3.76 29.55 16.81
C GLU A 503 2.38 29.73 16.20
N TYR A 504 1.87 28.78 15.41
CA TYR A 504 0.66 28.99 14.63
C TYR A 504 -0.40 27.96 14.96
N GLY A 505 -1.66 28.37 14.78
CA GLY A 505 -2.76 27.41 14.75
C GLY A 505 -3.96 27.91 13.99
N ILE A 506 -4.94 27.02 13.80
CA ILE A 506 -6.22 27.31 13.17
C ILE A 506 -7.29 26.85 14.16
N ILE A 507 -8.11 27.78 14.63
CA ILE A 507 -9.30 27.47 15.43
C ILE A 507 -10.43 27.21 14.46
N LEU A 508 -11.14 26.10 14.64
CA LEU A 508 -12.36 25.81 13.91
C LEU A 508 -13.50 25.47 14.86
N GLU A 509 -14.71 25.86 14.47
CA GLU A 509 -15.95 25.42 15.08
C GLU A 509 -16.88 24.84 14.01
N ILE A 510 -17.26 23.57 14.15
CA ILE A 510 -18.29 22.94 13.31
C ILE A 510 -19.65 23.50 13.70
N LEU A 511 -20.33 24.10 12.73
CA LEU A 511 -21.67 24.64 12.89
C LEU A 511 -22.72 23.54 12.71
N SER A 512 -22.58 22.77 11.64
CA SER A 512 -23.52 21.72 11.25
C SER A 512 -22.84 20.76 10.28
N ILE A 513 -23.39 19.55 10.18
CA ILE A 513 -22.95 18.52 9.24
C ILE A 513 -24.17 18.12 8.45
N HIS A 514 -24.04 18.15 7.13
CA HIS A 514 -25.11 17.88 6.19
C HIS A 514 -24.73 16.70 5.30
N GLU A 515 -25.73 16.03 4.76
CA GLU A 515 -25.55 15.02 3.74
C GLU A 515 -25.71 15.63 2.34
N ILE A 516 -24.72 15.39 1.48
CA ILE A 516 -24.75 15.80 0.07
C ILE A 516 -24.47 14.59 -0.83
N ALA A 517 -25.17 14.50 -1.97
CA ALA A 517 -25.00 13.45 -2.98
C ALA A 517 -24.97 12.02 -2.39
N GLU A 518 -26.05 11.66 -1.69
CA GLU A 518 -26.34 10.33 -1.13
C GLU A 518 -25.09 9.70 -0.47
N THR A 519 -24.77 10.13 0.76
CA THR A 519 -23.68 9.66 1.64
C THR A 519 -22.36 10.45 1.73
N ARG A 520 -22.25 11.67 1.17
CA ARG A 520 -21.04 12.50 1.37
C ARG A 520 -21.27 13.55 2.46
N PRO A 521 -20.41 13.64 3.49
CA PRO A 521 -20.59 14.64 4.54
C PRO A 521 -20.10 16.01 4.08
N LEU A 522 -20.97 17.01 4.16
CA LEU A 522 -20.65 18.42 4.04
C LEU A 522 -20.57 19.02 5.44
N ILE A 523 -19.37 19.40 5.86
CA ILE A 523 -19.14 19.97 7.19
C ILE A 523 -19.13 21.49 7.07
N SER A 524 -20.19 22.14 7.54
CA SER A 524 -20.27 23.59 7.66
C SER A 524 -19.54 24.03 8.92
N LEU A 525 -18.64 25.00 8.79
CA LEU A 525 -17.78 25.41 9.89
C LEU A 525 -17.41 26.88 9.81
N VAL A 526 -16.83 27.39 10.89
CA VAL A 526 -16.22 28.72 10.92
C VAL A 526 -14.79 28.57 11.40
N TYR A 527 -13.87 29.38 10.87
CA TYR A 527 -12.45 29.26 11.19
C TYR A 527 -11.78 30.62 11.44
N ALA A 528 -10.77 30.61 12.30
CA ALA A 528 -9.94 31.77 12.61
C ALA A 528 -8.48 31.33 12.75
N PRO A 529 -7.53 31.90 11.98
CA PRO A 529 -6.12 31.63 12.20
C PRO A 529 -5.66 32.27 13.53
N ILE A 530 -5.03 31.47 14.39
CA ILE A 530 -4.27 31.94 15.55
C ILE A 530 -2.92 32.42 15.04
N LEU A 531 -2.67 33.70 15.26
CA LEU A 531 -1.42 34.34 14.92
C LEU A 531 -0.40 34.18 16.05
N LYS A 532 0.88 34.12 15.68
CA LYS A 532 2.05 33.91 16.54
C LYS A 532 1.87 34.48 17.94
N ILE A 533 1.56 33.58 18.88
CA ILE A 533 1.66 33.89 20.30
C ILE A 533 3.13 33.69 20.62
N LYS A 534 3.88 34.79 20.78
CA LYS A 534 5.26 34.71 21.30
C LYS A 534 5.22 33.86 22.57
N SER A 535 6.20 32.97 22.73
CA SER A 535 6.35 31.99 23.82
C SER A 535 5.96 32.53 25.21
N ASP A 536 4.67 32.45 25.53
CA ASP A 536 4.07 33.03 26.72
C ASP A 536 3.01 32.05 27.26
N PRO A 537 2.86 31.84 28.58
CA PRO A 537 1.70 31.18 29.20
C PRO A 537 0.33 31.65 28.66
N ASP A 538 0.30 32.76 27.93
CA ASP A 538 -0.85 33.26 27.20
C ASP A 538 -1.36 32.39 26.03
N TYR A 539 -0.63 31.41 25.50
CA TYR A 539 -1.17 30.55 24.42
C TYR A 539 -2.40 29.77 24.88
N HIS A 540 -2.27 29.08 26.02
CA HIS A 540 -3.41 28.41 26.63
C HIS A 540 -4.47 29.44 27.03
N PHE A 541 -4.11 30.58 27.61
CA PHE A 541 -5.07 31.61 28.01
C PHE A 541 -5.87 32.18 26.83
N ALA A 542 -5.22 32.44 25.69
CA ALA A 542 -5.85 32.89 24.46
C ALA A 542 -6.84 31.84 23.94
N ILE A 543 -6.44 30.56 23.92
CA ILE A 543 -7.34 29.44 23.61
C ILE A 543 -8.53 29.40 24.58
N ARG A 544 -8.27 29.48 25.90
CA ARG A 544 -9.32 29.49 26.94
C ARG A 544 -10.32 30.63 26.73
N ARG A 545 -9.82 31.80 26.31
CA ARG A 545 -10.61 33.00 26.02
C ARG A 545 -11.41 32.86 24.72
N PHE A 546 -10.86 32.23 23.70
CA PHE A 546 -11.57 31.95 22.44
C PHE A 546 -12.75 31.01 22.67
N PHE A 547 -12.59 29.98 23.49
CA PHE A 547 -13.63 28.98 23.76
C PHE A 547 -14.53 29.27 24.97
N ARG A 548 -14.55 30.53 25.46
CA ARG A 548 -15.42 31.00 26.57
C ARG A 548 -15.56 29.98 27.72
N ALA A 549 -14.45 29.43 28.20
CA ALA A 549 -14.34 28.44 29.29
C ALA A 549 -14.77 26.98 29.01
N ARG A 550 -15.10 26.58 27.76
CA ARG A 550 -15.43 25.18 27.40
C ARG A 550 -14.22 24.32 26.98
N ILE A 551 -13.07 24.53 27.61
CA ILE A 551 -11.80 23.91 27.17
C ILE A 551 -11.84 22.37 27.22
N ALA A 552 -12.66 21.79 28.09
CA ALA A 552 -12.77 20.34 28.24
C ALA A 552 -13.22 19.63 26.94
N THR A 553 -13.84 20.34 25.99
CA THR A 553 -14.35 19.76 24.74
C THR A 553 -13.53 20.12 23.50
N VAL A 554 -12.42 20.87 23.64
CA VAL A 554 -11.63 21.30 22.48
C VAL A 554 -10.58 20.25 22.14
N ARG A 555 -10.60 19.74 20.90
CA ARG A 555 -9.60 18.77 20.44
C ARG A 555 -8.47 19.47 19.69
N THR A 556 -7.24 19.21 20.10
CA THR A 556 -6.05 19.76 19.45
C THR A 556 -5.38 18.70 18.60
N PHE A 557 -5.03 19.06 17.38
CA PHE A 557 -4.29 18.25 16.43
C PHE A 557 -2.97 18.94 16.08
N ASN A 558 -1.92 18.15 15.94
CA ASN A 558 -0.65 18.65 15.44
C ASN A 558 -0.74 18.81 13.92
N ALA A 559 -0.34 19.97 13.41
CA ALA A 559 -0.26 20.25 11.99
C ALA A 559 0.97 21.12 11.72
N SER A 560 1.81 20.70 10.78
CA SER A 560 2.97 21.46 10.33
C SER A 560 2.56 22.81 9.72
N LYS A 561 3.50 23.76 9.61
CA LYS A 561 3.20 25.07 8.99
C LYS A 561 2.69 24.94 7.55
N VAL A 562 3.21 23.97 6.80
CA VAL A 562 2.80 23.72 5.41
C VAL A 562 1.40 23.10 5.37
N GLU A 563 1.10 22.14 6.25
CA GLU A 563 -0.25 21.55 6.39
C GLU A 563 -1.29 22.61 6.77
N GLN A 564 -0.97 23.48 7.74
CA GLN A 564 -1.85 24.59 8.11
C GLN A 564 -2.08 25.56 6.95
N ALA A 565 -1.02 25.92 6.22
CA ALA A 565 -1.13 26.81 5.07
C ALA A 565 -1.98 26.19 3.94
N LEU A 566 -1.83 24.89 3.68
CA LEU A 566 -2.64 24.14 2.72
C LEU A 566 -4.10 24.07 3.16
N PHE A 567 -4.36 23.77 4.44
CA PHE A 567 -5.72 23.70 4.96
C PHE A 567 -6.41 25.07 4.97
N LEU A 568 -5.70 26.15 5.32
CA LEU A 568 -6.21 27.52 5.20
C LEU A 568 -6.50 27.91 3.74
N GLN A 569 -5.67 27.47 2.79
CA GLN A 569 -5.91 27.70 1.36
C GLN A 569 -7.20 26.99 0.91
N LEU A 570 -7.43 25.74 1.34
CA LEU A 570 -8.67 24.99 1.09
C LEU A 570 -9.89 25.71 1.69
N LEU A 571 -9.82 26.12 2.96
CA LEU A 571 -10.91 26.82 3.65
C LEU A 571 -11.25 28.17 3.02
N LYS A 572 -10.23 28.93 2.62
CA LYS A 572 -10.39 30.22 1.93
C LYS A 572 -11.07 30.04 0.58
N GLN A 573 -10.64 29.02 -0.17
CA GLN A 573 -11.26 28.66 -1.43
C GLN A 573 -12.74 28.28 -1.25
N ASN A 574 -13.05 27.44 -0.27
CA ASN A 574 -14.42 27.05 0.03
C ASN A 574 -15.28 28.20 0.56
N THR A 575 -14.67 29.22 1.18
CA THR A 575 -15.37 30.46 1.54
C THR A 575 -15.91 31.18 0.30
N ASN A 576 -15.14 31.21 -0.79
CA ASN A 576 -15.57 31.84 -2.05
C ASN A 576 -16.70 31.05 -2.74
N HIS A 577 -16.79 29.76 -2.45
CA HIS A 577 -17.83 28.86 -2.93
C HIS A 577 -19.09 28.87 -2.07
N LEU A 578 -19.07 29.56 -0.92
CA LEU A 578 -20.20 29.64 -0.02
C LEU A 578 -21.25 30.62 -0.58
N SER A 579 -22.51 30.23 -0.52
CA SER A 579 -23.62 31.08 -0.93
C SER A 579 -23.61 32.37 -0.10
N PRO A 580 -23.77 33.56 -0.72
CA PRO A 580 -23.89 34.80 0.03
C PRO A 580 -25.15 34.84 0.92
N LYS A 581 -26.09 33.91 0.73
CA LYS A 581 -27.28 33.73 1.59
C LYS A 581 -26.97 33.01 2.89
N PHE A 582 -25.92 32.19 2.92
CA PHE A 582 -25.54 31.47 4.12
C PHE A 582 -25.04 32.45 5.18
N LYS A 583 -25.73 32.49 6.32
CA LYS A 583 -25.35 33.30 7.47
C LYS A 583 -25.00 32.39 8.63
N PRO A 584 -23.77 32.45 9.16
CA PRO A 584 -23.45 31.67 10.35
C PRO A 584 -24.35 32.10 11.52
N PRO A 585 -24.63 31.21 12.49
CA PRO A 585 -25.41 31.55 13.67
C PRO A 585 -24.87 32.81 14.36
N SER A 586 -25.76 33.66 14.87
CA SER A 586 -25.41 34.94 15.50
C SER A 586 -24.47 34.82 16.71
N ARG A 587 -24.36 33.62 17.31
CA ARG A 587 -23.43 33.30 18.40
C ARG A 587 -21.97 33.27 17.97
N VAL A 588 -21.70 33.12 16.67
CA VAL A 588 -20.35 33.05 16.10
C VAL A 588 -19.70 34.44 16.19
N ASP A 589 -18.48 34.47 16.73
CA ASP A 589 -17.70 35.70 16.82
C ASP A 589 -17.37 36.23 15.41
N LYS A 590 -17.48 37.54 15.20
CA LYS A 590 -17.18 38.21 13.91
C LYS A 590 -15.75 37.99 13.42
N ARG A 591 -14.84 37.55 14.31
CA ARG A 591 -13.46 37.18 13.96
C ARG A 591 -13.37 35.88 13.16
N TYR A 592 -14.38 35.04 13.18
CA TYR A 592 -14.38 33.83 12.38
C TYR A 592 -14.85 34.08 10.95
N THR A 593 -14.24 33.35 10.02
CA THR A 593 -14.65 33.30 8.62
C THR A 593 -15.50 32.04 8.40
N PRO A 594 -16.75 32.17 7.89
CA PRO A 594 -17.57 31.00 7.57
C PRO A 594 -17.01 30.28 6.35
N SER A 595 -17.02 28.94 6.38
CA SER A 595 -16.57 28.09 5.30
C SER A 595 -17.25 26.72 5.40
N PHE A 596 -16.88 25.80 4.52
CA PHE A 596 -17.28 24.41 4.61
C PHE A 596 -16.15 23.52 4.10
N VAL A 597 -16.20 22.23 4.42
CA VAL A 597 -15.32 21.23 3.81
C VAL A 597 -16.13 20.05 3.32
N LEU A 598 -15.77 19.58 2.13
CA LEU A 598 -16.17 18.30 1.58
C LEU A 598 -15.03 17.29 1.79
N PRO A 599 -15.28 15.98 1.67
CA PRO A 599 -14.22 14.99 1.70
C PRO A 599 -13.20 15.27 0.61
N THR A 600 -11.95 15.42 1.00
CA THR A 600 -10.83 15.71 0.10
C THR A 600 -10.07 14.42 -0.19
N THR A 601 -9.87 14.10 -1.46
CA THR A 601 -9.28 12.84 -1.91
C THR A 601 -8.23 13.12 -3.00
N TRP A 602 -7.38 12.16 -3.34
CA TRP A 602 -6.48 12.34 -4.49
C TRP A 602 -7.26 12.58 -5.78
N LEU A 603 -6.60 13.27 -6.72
CA LEU A 603 -7.15 13.46 -8.05
C LEU A 603 -7.33 12.10 -8.73
N ASN A 604 -8.55 11.81 -9.18
CA ASN A 604 -8.76 10.68 -10.06
C ASN A 604 -8.09 10.96 -11.42
N MET A 605 -7.94 9.94 -12.27
CA MET A 605 -7.26 10.14 -13.56
C MET A 605 -7.96 11.16 -14.46
N THR A 606 -9.29 11.26 -14.39
CA THR A 606 -10.09 12.23 -15.16
C THR A 606 -9.70 13.65 -14.75
N ASP A 607 -9.63 13.92 -13.46
CA ASP A 607 -9.31 15.22 -12.87
C ASP A 607 -7.84 15.59 -13.05
N GLN A 608 -6.94 14.61 -12.96
CA GLN A 608 -5.54 14.78 -13.35
C GLN A 608 -5.46 15.18 -14.83
N GLY A 609 -6.19 14.47 -15.69
CA GLY A 609 -6.28 14.74 -17.11
C GLY A 609 -6.78 16.15 -17.42
N ALA A 610 -7.87 16.57 -16.79
CA ALA A 610 -8.44 17.91 -16.92
C ALA A 610 -7.48 19.01 -16.44
N SER A 611 -6.82 18.76 -15.30
CA SER A 611 -5.81 19.66 -14.71
C SER A 611 -4.55 19.78 -15.57
N VAL A 612 -4.20 18.73 -16.31
CA VAL A 612 -3.13 18.75 -17.30
C VAL A 612 -3.60 19.49 -18.56
N ARG A 613 -4.72 19.13 -19.20
CA ARG A 613 -5.19 19.77 -20.46
C ARG A 613 -5.19 21.30 -20.41
N ARG A 614 -5.66 21.90 -19.30
CA ARG A 614 -5.73 23.36 -19.17
C ARG A 614 -4.34 24.05 -19.09
N LEU A 615 -3.24 23.31 -18.85
CA LEU A 615 -1.87 23.85 -19.00
C LEU A 615 -1.42 24.01 -20.45
N ALA A 616 -1.94 23.19 -21.37
CA ALA A 616 -1.51 23.21 -22.78
C ALA A 616 -2.04 24.44 -23.53
N ALA A 617 -2.75 25.34 -22.85
CA ALA A 617 -3.07 26.65 -23.38
C ALA A 617 -1.78 27.38 -23.81
N PRO A 618 -1.76 28.05 -24.98
CA PRO A 618 -0.54 28.42 -25.72
C PRO A 618 0.44 29.38 -25.03
N SER A 619 0.18 29.82 -23.80
CA SER A 619 0.98 30.82 -23.07
C SER A 619 2.13 30.26 -22.22
N VAL A 620 2.35 28.94 -22.16
CA VAL A 620 3.43 28.35 -21.33
C VAL A 620 4.64 27.99 -22.19
N VAL A 621 5.61 28.91 -22.28
CA VAL A 621 6.91 28.66 -22.90
C VAL A 621 7.81 27.95 -21.88
N VAL A 622 8.21 26.70 -22.16
CA VAL A 622 9.15 25.93 -21.35
C VAL A 622 10.51 25.90 -22.08
N ARG A 623 11.65 25.96 -21.36
CA ARG A 623 12.99 25.84 -21.98
C ARG A 623 13.20 24.45 -22.62
N HIS A 624 14.03 24.42 -23.66
CA HIS A 624 14.23 23.33 -24.64
C HIS A 624 14.26 21.86 -24.12
N ARG A 625 14.74 21.57 -22.90
CA ARG A 625 14.84 20.19 -22.38
C ARG A 625 13.62 19.71 -21.58
N ALA A 626 12.88 20.61 -20.93
CA ALA A 626 11.70 20.24 -20.14
C ALA A 626 10.44 20.05 -21.00
N ILE A 627 10.44 20.49 -22.27
CA ILE A 627 9.33 20.27 -23.22
C ILE A 627 9.10 18.79 -23.50
N VAL A 628 10.15 17.96 -23.59
CA VAL A 628 10.00 16.53 -23.95
C VAL A 628 9.26 15.74 -22.87
N VAL A 629 9.51 16.04 -21.59
CA VAL A 629 8.82 15.39 -20.45
C VAL A 629 7.36 15.84 -20.36
N VAL A 630 7.11 17.13 -20.61
CA VAL A 630 5.77 17.73 -20.67
C VAL A 630 4.96 17.02 -21.76
N VAL A 631 5.44 16.93 -23.01
CA VAL A 631 4.71 16.34 -24.15
C VAL A 631 4.22 14.91 -23.90
N ILE A 632 4.98 14.09 -23.17
CA ILE A 632 4.61 12.71 -22.84
C ILE A 632 3.48 12.67 -21.78
N GLN A 633 3.40 13.67 -20.90
CA GLN A 633 2.29 13.82 -19.96
C GLN A 633 0.99 14.29 -20.64
N PHE A 634 1.06 15.04 -21.75
CA PHE A 634 -0.12 15.60 -22.45
C PHE A 634 -0.82 14.62 -23.40
N ASN A 635 -0.40 13.35 -23.44
CA ASN A 635 -1.11 12.27 -24.12
C ASN A 635 -1.34 12.46 -25.63
N THR A 636 -0.76 13.49 -26.26
CA THR A 636 -0.90 13.79 -27.69
C THR A 636 0.44 14.21 -28.27
N ALA A 637 0.81 13.59 -29.39
CA ALA A 637 2.03 13.96 -30.11
C ALA A 637 1.96 15.35 -30.80
N VAL A 638 0.79 16.02 -30.84
CA VAL A 638 0.50 17.01 -31.89
C VAL A 638 0.06 18.42 -31.45
N LYS A 639 -0.38 18.67 -30.21
CA LYS A 639 -0.75 20.05 -29.78
C LYS A 639 0.40 20.85 -29.15
N ILE A 640 1.63 20.66 -29.62
CA ILE A 640 2.73 21.61 -29.34
C ILE A 640 2.56 22.77 -30.33
N ALA A 641 2.53 23.99 -29.79
CA ALA A 641 2.45 25.25 -30.55
C ALA A 641 3.41 25.27 -31.76
N ASN A 642 3.06 26.04 -32.78
CA ASN A 642 3.73 26.16 -34.10
C ASN A 642 5.22 26.60 -34.10
N GLY A 643 5.94 26.50 -32.97
CA GLY A 643 7.38 26.70 -32.90
C GLY A 643 8.18 25.51 -33.46
N ASP A 644 9.45 25.76 -33.76
CA ASP A 644 10.36 24.81 -34.45
C ASP A 644 10.58 23.49 -33.70
N ILE A 645 10.44 23.49 -32.38
CA ILE A 645 10.52 22.29 -31.53
C ILE A 645 9.33 21.38 -31.78
N GLY A 646 8.12 21.94 -31.90
CA GLY A 646 6.92 21.19 -32.23
C GLY A 646 7.04 20.51 -33.58
N LYS A 647 7.70 21.14 -34.55
CA LYS A 647 7.98 20.54 -35.86
C LYS A 647 8.95 19.36 -35.76
N ARG A 648 10.08 19.51 -35.03
CA ARG A 648 11.08 18.41 -34.85
C ARG A 648 10.53 17.23 -34.06
N THR A 649 9.80 17.46 -32.98
CA THR A 649 9.21 16.36 -32.18
C THR A 649 8.07 15.66 -32.94
N LYS A 650 7.24 16.39 -33.69
CA LYS A 650 6.22 15.80 -34.57
C LYS A 650 6.83 14.94 -35.66
N LEU A 651 7.93 15.40 -36.28
CA LEU A 651 8.67 14.64 -37.29
C LEU A 651 9.21 13.34 -36.71
N ASN A 652 9.89 13.37 -35.56
CA ASN A 652 10.47 12.17 -34.95
C ASN A 652 9.42 11.16 -34.47
N VAL A 653 8.30 11.62 -33.89
CA VAL A 653 7.24 10.70 -33.45
C VAL A 653 6.53 10.10 -34.65
N LYS A 654 6.20 10.88 -35.69
CA LYS A 654 5.57 10.33 -36.90
C LYS A 654 6.52 9.38 -37.64
N SER A 655 7.81 9.71 -37.78
CA SER A 655 8.79 8.86 -38.45
C SER A 655 9.04 7.56 -37.69
N ASN A 656 9.16 7.63 -36.35
CA ASN A 656 9.34 6.44 -35.53
C ASN A 656 8.06 5.60 -35.50
N LEU A 657 6.88 6.19 -35.39
CA LEU A 657 5.62 5.45 -35.45
C LEU A 657 5.39 4.80 -36.82
N SER A 658 5.74 5.49 -37.92
CA SER A 658 5.68 4.89 -39.25
C SER A 658 6.66 3.72 -39.44
N SER A 659 7.71 3.63 -38.61
CA SER A 659 8.64 2.50 -38.60
C SER A 659 8.16 1.31 -37.77
N GLY A 660 7.09 1.48 -36.97
CA GLY A 660 6.46 0.38 -36.24
C GLY A 660 5.97 -0.68 -37.21
N LYS A 661 6.41 -1.91 -37.01
CA LYS A 661 6.14 -3.07 -37.87
C LYS A 661 4.84 -3.77 -37.48
N ILE A 662 4.40 -3.64 -36.22
CA ILE A 662 3.24 -4.37 -35.70
C ILE A 662 2.13 -3.38 -35.35
N TRP A 663 1.29 -3.09 -36.35
CA TRP A 663 0.07 -2.31 -36.19
C TRP A 663 -1.16 -3.19 -36.37
N HIS A 664 -2.02 -3.20 -35.35
CA HIS A 664 -3.31 -3.88 -35.43
C HIS A 664 -4.43 -2.85 -35.49
N THR A 665 -5.32 -2.99 -36.47
CA THR A 665 -6.62 -2.32 -36.44
C THR A 665 -7.60 -3.27 -35.76
N ILE A 666 -8.05 -2.90 -34.56
CA ILE A 666 -8.97 -3.70 -33.77
C ILE A 666 -10.26 -2.94 -33.53
N ARG A 667 -11.36 -3.69 -33.49
CA ARG A 667 -12.64 -3.17 -33.03
C ARG A 667 -12.72 -3.31 -31.51
N LEU A 668 -13.14 -2.25 -30.83
CA LEU A 668 -13.34 -2.22 -29.38
C LEU A 668 -14.82 -2.09 -29.04
N MET A 669 -15.19 -2.40 -27.80
CA MET A 669 -16.58 -2.37 -27.32
C MET A 669 -16.72 -1.73 -25.94
N ALA A 670 -17.82 -1.02 -25.68
CA ALA A 670 -18.05 -0.25 -24.44
C ALA A 670 -18.44 -1.07 -23.19
N THR A 671 -18.28 -2.41 -23.21
CA THR A 671 -18.87 -3.47 -22.32
C THR A 671 -20.19 -4.03 -22.87
N SER A 672 -20.37 -5.36 -22.84
CA SER A 672 -21.63 -5.98 -23.34
C SER A 672 -22.51 -6.67 -22.30
N ASP A 673 -22.08 -6.93 -21.07
CA ASP A 673 -22.87 -7.80 -20.17
C ASP A 673 -23.02 -7.18 -18.79
N ASP A 674 -24.25 -7.04 -18.30
CA ASP A 674 -24.56 -6.49 -16.95
C ASP A 674 -23.88 -7.27 -15.82
N TYR A 675 -23.55 -8.56 -16.06
CA TYR A 675 -22.80 -9.39 -15.14
C TYR A 675 -21.39 -8.85 -14.84
N MET A 676 -20.82 -8.04 -15.75
CA MET A 676 -19.44 -7.57 -15.67
C MET A 676 -19.26 -6.26 -14.93
N ASN A 677 -20.31 -5.47 -14.71
CA ASN A 677 -20.20 -4.26 -13.89
C ASN A 677 -19.75 -4.58 -12.45
N LYS A 678 -20.11 -5.75 -11.94
CA LYS A 678 -19.63 -6.25 -10.63
C LYS A 678 -18.13 -6.57 -10.63
N TYR A 679 -17.58 -7.04 -11.74
CA TYR A 679 -16.15 -7.36 -11.87
C TYR A 679 -15.29 -6.20 -12.38
N ASN A 680 -15.89 -5.16 -12.97
CA ASN A 680 -15.18 -3.94 -13.39
C ASN A 680 -14.49 -3.23 -12.23
N THR A 681 -14.96 -3.43 -10.99
CA THR A 681 -14.28 -2.99 -9.76
C THR A 681 -12.84 -3.53 -9.64
N TRP A 682 -12.55 -4.71 -10.19
CA TRP A 682 -11.20 -5.31 -10.20
C TRP A 682 -10.25 -4.64 -11.20
N PHE A 683 -10.81 -3.93 -12.19
CA PHE A 683 -10.05 -3.20 -13.19
C PHE A 683 -9.88 -1.72 -12.86
N SER A 684 -10.49 -1.23 -11.78
CA SER A 684 -10.30 0.12 -11.28
C SER A 684 -8.81 0.39 -11.08
N ASN A 685 -8.35 1.54 -11.56
CA ASN A 685 -7.05 2.07 -11.18
C ASN A 685 -7.06 2.40 -9.69
N ARG A 686 -5.87 2.43 -9.10
CA ARG A 686 -5.63 2.91 -7.74
C ARG A 686 -6.26 4.29 -7.48
N PHE A 687 -6.40 5.12 -8.50
CA PHE A 687 -6.94 6.48 -8.39
C PHE A 687 -8.37 6.60 -8.91
N ASP A 688 -9.02 5.49 -9.27
CA ASP A 688 -10.42 5.54 -9.66
C ASP A 688 -11.29 5.60 -8.41
N ASP A 689 -12.16 6.59 -8.37
CA ASP A 689 -13.12 6.77 -7.30
C ASP A 689 -14.14 5.63 -7.35
N LEU A 690 -14.05 4.69 -6.42
CA LEU A 690 -15.02 3.60 -6.28
C LEU A 690 -16.43 4.11 -5.92
N SER A 691 -16.54 5.36 -5.42
CA SER A 691 -17.81 6.00 -5.08
C SER A 691 -18.41 6.80 -6.22
N CYS A 692 -17.63 7.13 -7.26
CA CYS A 692 -18.24 7.43 -8.54
C CYS A 692 -18.81 6.09 -9.01
N GLU A 693 -20.10 5.88 -8.75
CA GLU A 693 -20.84 4.80 -9.39
C GLU A 693 -20.37 4.78 -10.83
N VAL A 694 -19.88 3.62 -11.28
CA VAL A 694 -19.65 3.42 -12.70
C VAL A 694 -21.02 3.67 -13.29
N VAL A 695 -21.26 4.89 -13.77
CA VAL A 695 -22.57 5.32 -14.29
C VAL A 695 -22.92 4.21 -15.23
N THR A 696 -23.90 3.41 -14.84
CA THR A 696 -24.26 2.20 -15.54
C THR A 696 -24.94 2.70 -16.78
N LYS A 697 -24.12 3.03 -17.78
CA LYS A 697 -24.58 3.52 -19.06
C LYS A 697 -25.64 2.54 -19.51
N THR A 698 -26.80 3.07 -19.85
CA THR A 698 -27.88 2.31 -20.47
C THR A 698 -27.33 1.58 -21.69
N LYS A 699 -28.01 0.52 -22.13
CA LYS A 699 -27.59 -0.23 -23.32
C LYS A 699 -27.47 0.70 -24.53
N GLU A 700 -28.35 1.69 -24.62
CA GLU A 700 -28.39 2.73 -25.63
C GLU A 700 -27.17 3.65 -25.54
N GLU A 701 -26.82 4.13 -24.34
CA GLU A 701 -25.61 4.94 -24.14
C GLU A 701 -24.31 4.17 -24.40
N ARG A 702 -24.30 2.84 -24.19
CA ARG A 702 -23.17 1.96 -24.57
C ARG A 702 -23.06 1.76 -26.08
N ALA A 703 -24.15 1.92 -26.83
CA ALA A 703 -24.15 1.82 -28.29
C ALA A 703 -23.58 3.09 -28.96
N ILE A 704 -23.54 4.22 -28.23
CA ILE A 704 -22.96 5.46 -28.72
C ILE A 704 -21.43 5.37 -28.61
N PRO A 705 -20.68 5.55 -29.71
CA PRO A 705 -19.23 5.50 -29.67
C PRO A 705 -18.68 6.65 -28.81
N PRO A 706 -17.57 6.44 -28.08
CA PRO A 706 -17.02 7.49 -27.23
C PRO A 706 -16.61 8.72 -28.05
N PRO A 707 -16.53 9.92 -27.45
CA PRO A 707 -16.12 11.13 -28.18
C PRO A 707 -14.69 11.02 -28.69
N ASN A 708 -14.42 11.49 -29.92
CA ASN A 708 -13.07 11.48 -30.49
C ASN A 708 -12.21 12.62 -29.95
N SER A 709 -11.82 12.56 -28.67
CA SER A 709 -11.06 13.63 -27.99
C SER A 709 -9.68 13.92 -28.59
N TYR A 710 -9.20 13.05 -29.49
CA TYR A 710 -7.86 13.11 -30.07
C TYR A 710 -7.85 13.38 -31.59
N ASP A 711 -9.03 13.53 -32.21
CA ASP A 711 -9.20 13.67 -33.65
C ASP A 711 -8.46 12.55 -34.41
N ASP A 712 -7.65 12.93 -35.40
CA ASP A 712 -6.83 12.04 -36.23
C ASP A 712 -5.44 11.75 -35.64
N ASN A 713 -5.18 12.11 -34.38
CA ASN A 713 -3.85 12.07 -33.79
C ASN A 713 -3.57 10.76 -33.02
N TYR A 714 -2.31 10.34 -33.07
CA TYR A 714 -1.80 9.30 -32.18
C TYR A 714 -1.77 9.79 -30.73
N HIS A 715 -2.25 8.94 -29.83
CA HIS A 715 -2.30 9.15 -28.39
C HIS A 715 -1.89 7.87 -27.66
N ILE A 716 -1.58 8.00 -26.37
CA ILE A 716 -1.15 6.87 -25.54
C ILE A 716 -2.36 6.23 -24.86
N ILE A 717 -2.45 4.90 -24.96
CA ILE A 717 -3.45 4.06 -24.32
C ILE A 717 -2.81 3.06 -23.36
N LYS A 718 -3.56 2.68 -22.33
CA LYS A 718 -3.27 1.58 -21.42
C LYS A 718 -3.96 0.37 -21.97
N ILE A 719 -3.23 -0.72 -21.96
CA ILE A 719 -3.77 -2.03 -22.25
C ILE A 719 -3.54 -2.84 -20.98
N ARG A 720 -4.60 -3.35 -20.36
CA ARG A 720 -4.56 -4.09 -19.09
C ARG A 720 -5.26 -5.43 -19.26
N ALA A 721 -4.54 -6.51 -18.99
CA ALA A 721 -5.13 -7.85 -18.95
C ALA A 721 -5.86 -8.08 -17.60
N PRO A 722 -6.84 -8.99 -17.54
CA PRO A 722 -7.43 -9.41 -16.27
C PRO A 722 -6.36 -10.08 -15.41
N TYR A 723 -6.35 -9.76 -14.12
CA TYR A 723 -5.61 -10.58 -13.15
C TYR A 723 -6.32 -11.92 -12.98
N ASN A 724 -5.59 -13.03 -13.12
CA ASN A 724 -5.96 -14.36 -12.63
C ASN A 724 -7.28 -14.96 -13.14
N ASN A 725 -7.82 -14.52 -14.29
CA ASN A 725 -9.05 -15.11 -14.83
C ASN A 725 -8.86 -15.62 -16.27
N PRO A 726 -8.38 -16.87 -16.45
CA PRO A 726 -8.30 -17.49 -17.77
C PRO A 726 -9.67 -17.65 -18.44
N MET A 727 -10.77 -17.61 -17.67
CA MET A 727 -12.14 -17.73 -18.20
C MET A 727 -12.66 -16.42 -18.80
N ASN A 728 -11.92 -15.30 -18.69
CA ASN A 728 -12.36 -14.02 -19.21
C ASN A 728 -11.27 -13.37 -20.08
N PRO A 729 -11.14 -13.76 -21.36
CA PRO A 729 -10.11 -13.26 -22.26
C PRO A 729 -10.44 -11.85 -22.78
N ARG A 730 -10.59 -10.89 -21.85
CA ARG A 730 -10.94 -9.50 -22.14
C ARG A 730 -9.83 -8.58 -21.65
N VAL A 731 -9.30 -7.80 -22.57
CA VAL A 731 -8.31 -6.77 -22.29
C VAL A 731 -9.02 -5.43 -22.18
N LEU A 732 -8.75 -4.70 -21.09
CA LEU A 732 -9.27 -3.35 -20.87
C LEU A 732 -8.33 -2.33 -21.52
N ILE A 733 -8.89 -1.44 -22.33
CA ILE A 733 -8.18 -0.39 -23.06
C ILE A 733 -8.78 0.98 -22.76
N TYR A 734 -7.96 1.92 -22.30
CA TYR A 734 -8.37 3.31 -22.05
C TYR A 734 -7.20 4.27 -22.20
N ASP A 735 -7.49 5.55 -22.38
CA ASP A 735 -6.52 6.62 -22.37
C ASP A 735 -6.35 7.25 -20.97
N ARG A 736 -5.37 8.14 -20.81
CA ARG A 736 -5.03 8.71 -19.49
C ARG A 736 -6.15 9.53 -18.90
N GLN A 737 -6.93 10.15 -19.77
CA GLN A 737 -7.96 11.09 -19.38
C GLN A 737 -9.31 10.38 -19.25
N LYS A 738 -9.33 9.04 -19.45
CA LYS A 738 -10.54 8.23 -19.52
C LYS A 738 -11.61 8.84 -20.43
N SER A 739 -11.18 9.48 -21.51
CA SER A 739 -12.11 9.94 -22.55
C SER A 739 -12.84 8.75 -23.20
N PHE A 740 -12.24 7.56 -23.13
CA PHE A 740 -12.90 6.30 -23.39
C PHE A 740 -12.39 5.20 -22.45
N GLN A 741 -13.23 4.22 -22.20
CA GLN A 741 -12.88 2.98 -21.52
C GLN A 741 -13.58 1.83 -22.23
N LEU A 742 -12.80 1.00 -22.91
CA LEU A 742 -13.29 0.02 -23.87
C LEU A 742 -12.64 -1.33 -23.63
N PHE A 743 -13.24 -2.37 -24.18
CA PHE A 743 -12.79 -3.75 -24.03
C PHE A 743 -12.44 -4.32 -25.40
N PHE A 744 -11.43 -5.19 -25.39
CA PHE A 744 -11.01 -5.98 -26.52
C PHE A 744 -11.09 -7.46 -26.13
N ARG A 745 -11.63 -8.30 -27.02
CA ARG A 745 -11.76 -9.74 -26.77
C ARG A 745 -10.96 -10.56 -27.75
N THR A 746 -10.54 -11.74 -27.31
CA THR A 746 -9.85 -12.71 -28.17
C THR A 746 -10.65 -13.06 -29.43
N GLU A 747 -11.98 -13.18 -29.34
CA GLU A 747 -12.80 -13.61 -30.48
C GLU A 747 -12.86 -12.55 -31.61
N MET A 748 -12.58 -11.29 -31.29
CA MET A 748 -12.64 -10.20 -32.26
C MET A 748 -11.41 -10.18 -33.19
N ASN A 749 -10.23 -10.50 -32.64
CA ASN A 749 -8.99 -10.65 -33.39
C ASN A 749 -7.98 -11.45 -32.53
N PRO A 750 -7.94 -12.79 -32.67
CA PRO A 750 -7.11 -13.66 -31.83
C PRO A 750 -5.61 -13.34 -31.95
N THR A 751 -5.15 -12.98 -33.15
CA THR A 751 -3.74 -12.63 -33.41
C THR A 751 -3.34 -11.36 -32.66
N ALA A 752 -4.12 -10.29 -32.80
CA ALA A 752 -3.83 -9.05 -32.07
C ALA A 752 -3.92 -9.23 -30.55
N TYR A 753 -4.83 -10.10 -30.09
CA TYR A 753 -4.96 -10.45 -28.68
C TYR A 753 -3.73 -11.18 -28.14
N GLN A 754 -3.25 -12.19 -28.87
CA GLN A 754 -2.02 -12.90 -28.50
C GLN A 754 -0.82 -11.96 -28.51
N ASP A 755 -0.66 -11.13 -29.54
CA ASP A 755 0.43 -10.15 -29.62
C ASP A 755 0.40 -9.17 -28.43
N MET A 756 -0.79 -8.75 -27.97
CA MET A 756 -0.91 -7.92 -26.77
C MET A 756 -0.41 -8.64 -25.51
N LEU A 757 -0.76 -9.93 -25.34
CA LEU A 757 -0.31 -10.73 -24.20
C LEU A 757 1.21 -10.98 -24.24
N ASP A 758 1.75 -11.27 -25.42
CA ASP A 758 3.19 -11.48 -25.60
C ASP A 758 3.97 -10.21 -25.27
N GLN A 759 3.44 -9.06 -25.67
CA GLN A 759 4.02 -7.75 -25.34
C GLN A 759 3.87 -7.36 -23.87
N MET A 760 2.89 -7.90 -23.16
CA MET A 760 2.73 -7.74 -21.72
C MET A 760 3.73 -8.61 -20.94
N GLY A 761 4.02 -9.82 -21.41
CA GLY A 761 4.89 -10.76 -20.72
C GLY A 761 4.38 -11.07 -19.31
N SER A 762 5.20 -10.85 -18.29
CA SER A 762 4.81 -11.01 -16.88
C SER A 762 4.07 -9.80 -16.29
N TRP A 763 3.94 -8.70 -17.05
CA TRP A 763 3.32 -7.48 -16.55
C TRP A 763 1.81 -7.48 -16.84
N PRO A 764 0.96 -7.06 -15.88
CA PRO A 764 -0.49 -7.05 -16.06
C PRO A 764 -0.98 -5.93 -17.00
N LYS A 765 -0.09 -5.03 -17.43
CA LYS A 765 -0.42 -3.82 -18.17
C LYS A 765 0.75 -3.33 -19.02
N ILE A 766 0.44 -2.73 -20.16
CA ILE A 766 1.39 -2.03 -21.04
C ILE A 766 0.81 -0.72 -21.55
N TYR A 767 1.69 0.12 -22.10
CA TYR A 767 1.39 1.42 -22.68
C TYR A 767 1.72 1.38 -24.16
N ARG A 768 0.79 1.79 -25.02
CA ARG A 768 0.98 1.74 -26.47
C ARG A 768 0.41 2.96 -27.15
N TRP A 769 0.91 3.24 -28.34
CA TRP A 769 0.38 4.28 -29.20
C TRP A 769 -0.86 3.76 -29.94
N ALA A 770 -1.91 4.56 -29.96
CA ALA A 770 -3.13 4.27 -30.68
C ALA A 770 -3.61 5.49 -31.47
N LYS A 771 -4.32 5.23 -32.55
CA LYS A 771 -5.10 6.21 -33.30
C LYS A 771 -6.49 5.65 -33.52
N ARG A 772 -7.52 6.45 -33.31
CA ARG A 772 -8.87 6.07 -33.69
C ARG A 772 -9.01 6.17 -35.22
N VAL A 773 -9.55 5.13 -35.85
CA VAL A 773 -9.72 5.05 -37.31
C VAL A 773 -11.18 4.84 -37.73
N GLY A 774 -12.07 4.57 -36.78
CA GLY A 774 -13.52 4.49 -36.97
C GLY A 774 -14.26 4.69 -35.65
N ASP A 775 -15.58 4.58 -35.68
CA ASP A 775 -16.42 4.78 -34.49
C ASP A 775 -16.05 3.84 -33.35
N TRP A 776 -15.79 2.58 -33.69
CA TRP A 776 -15.40 1.52 -32.76
C TRP A 776 -14.06 0.89 -33.13
N GLU A 777 -13.25 1.53 -33.99
CA GLU A 777 -12.02 0.96 -34.51
C GLU A 777 -10.79 1.79 -34.12
N TRP A 778 -9.78 1.10 -33.59
CA TRP A 778 -8.51 1.68 -33.16
C TRP A 778 -7.35 0.97 -33.83
N LYS A 779 -6.43 1.75 -34.37
CA LYS A 779 -5.14 1.30 -34.87
C LYS A 779 -4.10 1.43 -33.77
N ILE A 780 -3.60 0.31 -33.26
CA ILE A 780 -2.69 0.21 -32.10
C ILE A 780 -1.32 -0.32 -32.54
N CYS A 781 -0.25 0.37 -32.15
CA CYS A 781 1.13 -0.07 -32.33
C CYS A 781 1.56 -0.90 -31.13
N LEU A 782 1.96 -2.16 -31.35
CA LEU A 782 2.32 -3.06 -30.25
C LEU A 782 3.83 -3.20 -30.03
N ASP A 783 4.65 -2.88 -31.03
CA ASP A 783 6.10 -3.04 -30.99
C ASP A 783 6.85 -1.78 -30.53
N ILE A 784 6.23 -0.61 -30.59
CA ILE A 784 6.81 0.64 -30.09
C ILE A 784 6.10 1.10 -28.81
N ALA A 785 6.79 0.96 -27.68
CA ALA A 785 6.36 1.54 -26.41
C ALA A 785 6.69 3.06 -26.35
N PRO A 786 5.87 3.87 -25.67
CA PRO A 786 6.24 5.26 -25.37
C PRO A 786 7.48 5.30 -24.47
N GLN A 787 8.42 6.21 -24.77
CA GLN A 787 9.68 6.37 -24.05
C GLN A 787 9.89 7.84 -23.63
N PRO A 788 10.16 8.13 -22.34
CA PRO A 788 10.06 7.20 -21.20
C PRO A 788 8.65 6.63 -21.00
N THR A 789 8.57 5.52 -20.27
CA THR A 789 7.30 4.97 -19.80
C THR A 789 6.49 6.06 -19.10
N PRO A 790 5.23 6.32 -19.50
CA PRO A 790 4.40 7.34 -18.88
C PRO A 790 4.22 7.08 -17.39
N LEU A 791 4.40 8.10 -16.56
CA LEU A 791 3.96 8.11 -15.17
C LEU A 791 2.43 8.13 -15.16
N TRP A 792 1.80 7.02 -14.78
CA TRP A 792 0.33 6.82 -14.85
C TRP A 792 -0.29 6.28 -13.59
#